data_AF-A0A074YZ05-F1
#
_entry.id   AF-A0A074YZ05-F1
#
_cell.length_a   1.000
_cell.length_b   1.000
_cell.length_c   1.000
_cell.angle_alpha   90.00
_cell.angle_beta   90.00
_cell.angle_gamma   90.00
#
_symmetry.space_group_name_H-M   'P 1'
#
loop_
_entity.id
_entity.type
_entity.pdbx_description
1 polymer ?
#
loop_
_entity_poly.entity_id
_entity_poly.type
_entity_poly.pdbx_seq_one_letter_code
_entity_poly.pdbx_strand_id
1 'polypeptide(L)'
;MPRELKKRGRRGEEKKRKLEEEEGLHEDFAQTKRQRTEDGDGEGDEAGGQQDFVALPQDGAFPNGGYQDGESHGGPPEMVFFGMLDEEEQEYFKRADEMLEMNNFADAEERSLFLANVYREANGKELKIANSQSCSRLMERLIQLSTAAQLKTLFQKFSGNFMHLFQHRFASHCCEKLFIQAAPAVTQELLHPPKPEDQTTADGEIYVSMENLFLFTLGEMEGNVGFLMTDRFASHTLRVLLLVLAGEPLSDSTNKSLMQSKKKEHVTVNSNGNDKEDGTTEAKEDRRPVPKSFTEALEKLMTASVSGLDTTSLRALATHQLGNPALQLLMRIELTHFGKSKAKDQNSIFRTLLPDDPITPECDSASFITGLLFDPIGSHLIECIIEHAPGKMFKSLYRGLLKERLASLARNEIACYVVCKVLERLSKDDLMEAHEQICPQIPSLLERNRFAVIKTLITRCAVREIDSQAIAVQLSEAYNGPEGFDIVKLLKPDTDEPAANGNAPAPEGMPAHIAEERANPHTIKLQGSLLAQTMILVPGSLSALILESLAALPPSTLQKMACDTMICRTLQAAMTSQNASIISRRKLIQQFFGHIGEMALDRCASRVVDAIWEGTHGLAFIRERIAEELNENEAALRDNPCGRAVWKNWKMDLYKRRRGDWVKQSKNKASNDGFQSFSEQAAGGEKKSAIQLARERHAANKTRSLQAREKAATAGSRPAGTSNSSKHASGANAITSTKLLNSIQDLVIPFIRSADEDAATKHTGHGLQVPGQGPRTALVEHHPPQKLKSLFDVQLPEDAQGKKGLLDIVDKLLKYSVNTWDQGFMDKLYASTNAVGVVSELLLAVLNTNLHVYQVSPALTLVEKQTSKALAALYGFGGAHGGGISQPGGSASNATSIAIARNTLHPETKKDGINGRRFTLFTSAHGHYSLEKAAQMFGFGSSAVIGVAVDEQGRMLPDALDAAVQKSKDAGEVPFYVNATAGTTVLGSYDPIGPIADVCEKHKLWLHIDGSWGGPVIFSATHKHKLHGIERADSIGVTPHKMLSVPMTCSFLLGKDMRQFQRAMTLPAGYLFHSPSEDDASAADASTPSTADAKIRPEAEIYDLADLTPQCGRRGDALKLALSWIYYGSSGFEKSIDDAFSAASTLASLVEKTDRFTLVSENPPPCWQVCFYYNKQDDATRNSKTTERIAQKLIPRGFMVDYSPGEDGKFFRVVVNSQTRKGTLEGLVKAIEEVSKEVQL
;
A
#
# COMPACT_ATOMS: atom_id res chain seq x y z
N MET A 1 59.63 -18.87 -0.26
CA MET A 1 60.00 -19.76 0.87
C MET A 1 58.75 -20.52 1.31
N PRO A 2 58.75 -21.87 1.35
CA PRO A 2 57.58 -22.68 1.71
C PRO A 2 57.67 -23.27 3.13
N ARG A 3 56.48 -23.48 3.76
CA ARG A 3 56.10 -24.35 4.91
C ARG A 3 55.14 -23.59 5.85
N GLU A 4 54.09 -24.15 6.45
CA GLU A 4 53.77 -25.56 6.75
C GLU A 4 52.27 -25.77 7.05
N LEU A 5 51.84 -27.02 6.85
CA LEU A 5 50.50 -27.58 7.08
C LEU A 5 50.06 -27.56 8.56
N LYS A 6 48.81 -27.19 8.83
CA LYS A 6 48.07 -27.64 10.03
C LYS A 6 46.70 -28.21 9.66
N LYS A 7 46.54 -29.51 9.95
CA LYS A 7 45.31 -30.31 9.84
C LYS A 7 44.15 -29.67 10.62
N ARG A 8 42.98 -29.50 9.98
CA ARG A 8 41.69 -29.28 10.65
C ARG A 8 41.13 -30.64 11.08
N GLY A 9 40.79 -30.74 12.36
CA GLY A 9 40.38 -31.99 13.01
C GLY A 9 38.91 -32.38 12.81
N ARG A 10 38.69 -33.70 12.80
CA ARG A 10 37.56 -34.56 13.26
C ARG A 10 36.09 -34.09 13.26
N ARG A 11 35.74 -32.80 13.19
CA ARG A 11 34.35 -32.31 13.24
C ARG A 11 33.64 -32.30 11.88
N GLY A 12 34.38 -32.43 10.77
CA GLY A 12 33.82 -32.48 9.41
C GLY A 12 33.40 -33.88 8.95
N GLU A 13 34.12 -34.92 9.37
CA GLU A 13 33.83 -36.31 8.99
C GLU A 13 32.58 -36.85 9.71
N GLU A 14 32.32 -36.40 10.93
CA GLU A 14 31.15 -36.83 11.71
C GLU A 14 29.83 -36.22 11.18
N LYS A 15 29.91 -35.04 10.55
CA LYS A 15 28.75 -34.39 9.90
C LYS A 15 28.44 -35.01 8.54
N LYS A 16 29.47 -35.50 7.83
CA LYS A 16 29.30 -36.21 6.56
C LYS A 16 28.71 -37.62 6.76
N ARG A 17 29.15 -38.32 7.82
CA ARG A 17 28.62 -39.66 8.15
C ARG A 17 27.16 -39.67 8.59
N LYS A 18 26.68 -38.59 9.22
CA LYS A 18 25.25 -38.41 9.56
C LYS A 18 24.36 -38.12 8.35
N LEU A 19 24.90 -37.44 7.33
CA LEU A 19 24.17 -37.19 6.08
C LEU A 19 24.04 -38.46 5.22
N GLU A 20 25.07 -39.31 5.20
CA GLU A 20 25.05 -40.59 4.50
C GLU A 20 24.16 -41.65 5.18
N GLU A 21 23.90 -41.53 6.50
CA GLU A 21 22.96 -42.40 7.24
C GLU A 21 21.48 -42.00 7.08
N GLU A 22 21.18 -40.73 6.73
CA GLU A 22 19.79 -40.26 6.53
C GLU A 22 19.26 -40.52 5.09
N GLU A 23 20.12 -40.65 4.09
CA GLU A 23 19.71 -40.98 2.70
C GLU A 23 19.34 -42.47 2.51
N GLY A 24 19.77 -43.37 3.40
CA GLY A 24 19.51 -44.81 3.28
C GLY A 24 18.14 -45.30 3.79
N LEU A 25 17.30 -44.43 4.37
CA LEU A 25 16.04 -44.82 5.03
C LEU A 25 14.77 -44.55 4.20
N HIS A 26 14.88 -44.07 2.96
CA HIS A 26 13.74 -43.69 2.12
C HIS A 26 13.48 -44.56 0.88
N GLU A 27 14.21 -45.66 0.67
CA GLU A 27 14.02 -46.53 -0.51
C GLU A 27 13.04 -47.71 -0.35
N ASP A 28 12.63 -48.07 0.87
CA ASP A 28 11.68 -49.18 1.08
C ASP A 28 10.27 -48.64 1.40
N PHE A 29 9.45 -48.35 0.38
CA PHE A 29 7.98 -48.52 0.39
C PHE A 29 7.39 -48.10 -0.98
N ALA A 30 7.85 -48.75 -2.05
CA ALA A 30 7.15 -48.75 -3.33
C ALA A 30 6.59 -50.15 -3.62
N GLN A 31 5.32 -50.19 -4.03
CA GLN A 31 4.54 -51.31 -4.58
C GLN A 31 3.70 -52.16 -3.61
N THR A 32 2.37 -51.99 -3.70
CA THR A 32 1.49 -53.05 -4.24
C THR A 32 0.14 -52.51 -4.73
N LYS A 33 -0.17 -52.77 -6.01
CA LYS A 33 -1.50 -52.68 -6.63
C LYS A 33 -2.45 -53.75 -6.07
N ARG A 34 -3.75 -53.41 -5.90
CA ARG A 34 -4.98 -54.24 -6.04
C ARG A 34 -6.15 -53.48 -5.40
N GLN A 35 -7.42 -53.59 -5.77
CA GLN A 35 -8.15 -54.04 -6.96
C GLN A 35 -9.59 -53.56 -6.71
N ARG A 36 -10.30 -53.18 -7.78
CA ARG A 36 -11.66 -52.66 -7.80
C ARG A 36 -12.68 -53.72 -7.38
N THR A 37 -13.74 -53.30 -6.68
CA THR A 37 -15.05 -54.01 -6.64
C THR A 37 -16.16 -52.99 -6.90
N GLU A 38 -16.95 -53.27 -7.92
CA GLU A 38 -18.17 -52.57 -8.33
C GLU A 38 -19.39 -53.10 -7.56
N ASP A 39 -20.39 -52.21 -7.41
CA ASP A 39 -21.84 -52.41 -7.50
C ASP A 39 -22.64 -51.76 -6.35
N GLY A 40 -23.59 -50.90 -6.74
CA GLY A 40 -24.67 -50.42 -5.88
C GLY A 40 -25.20 -49.03 -6.22
N ASP A 41 -25.96 -48.93 -7.32
CA ASP A 41 -26.71 -47.74 -7.76
C ASP A 41 -27.73 -47.22 -6.73
N GLY A 42 -27.91 -45.90 -6.71
CA GLY A 42 -28.97 -45.21 -5.97
C GLY A 42 -28.98 -43.71 -6.28
N GLU A 43 -29.72 -43.34 -7.33
CA GLU A 43 -29.97 -41.98 -7.81
C GLU A 43 -30.62 -41.06 -6.74
N GLY A 44 -30.24 -39.78 -6.75
CA GLY A 44 -30.77 -38.74 -5.88
C GLY A 44 -30.13 -37.37 -6.09
N ASP A 45 -30.42 -36.77 -7.25
CA ASP A 45 -30.41 -35.35 -7.64
C ASP A 45 -30.16 -34.28 -6.55
N GLU A 46 -29.10 -33.45 -6.73
CA GLU A 46 -29.15 -32.00 -7.07
C GLU A 46 -27.84 -31.25 -6.66
N ALA A 47 -27.31 -30.47 -7.62
CA ALA A 47 -26.02 -29.76 -7.67
C ALA A 47 -25.85 -28.65 -6.60
N GLY A 48 -24.65 -28.39 -6.01
CA GLY A 48 -23.49 -27.61 -6.54
C GLY A 48 -23.41 -26.25 -5.80
N GLY A 49 -22.31 -25.52 -5.52
CA GLY A 49 -20.84 -25.58 -5.64
C GLY A 49 -20.26 -24.64 -4.55
N GLN A 50 -19.05 -24.81 -4.00
CA GLN A 50 -17.72 -24.49 -4.52
C GLN A 50 -17.57 -23.01 -4.95
N GLN A 51 -16.71 -22.24 -4.26
CA GLN A 51 -16.23 -20.88 -4.63
C GLN A 51 -16.27 -20.66 -6.14
N ASP A 52 -17.17 -19.80 -6.61
CA ASP A 52 -17.44 -19.68 -8.04
C ASP A 52 -16.25 -19.05 -8.77
N PHE A 53 -15.37 -19.93 -9.21
CA PHE A 53 -14.86 -19.88 -10.57
C PHE A 53 -16.05 -19.82 -11.51
N VAL A 54 -16.24 -18.71 -12.23
CA VAL A 54 -17.12 -18.73 -13.42
C VAL A 54 -16.39 -19.55 -14.47
N ALA A 55 -16.65 -20.86 -14.50
CA ALA A 55 -16.31 -21.67 -15.66
C ALA A 55 -17.10 -21.13 -16.85
N LEU A 56 -16.41 -20.69 -17.90
CA LEU A 56 -17.05 -20.39 -19.18
C LEU A 56 -17.65 -21.71 -19.68
N PRO A 57 -18.94 -21.78 -20.04
CA PRO A 57 -19.56 -23.03 -20.49
C PRO A 57 -18.85 -23.58 -21.75
N GLN A 58 -18.08 -24.65 -21.59
CA GLN A 58 -17.69 -25.52 -22.69
C GLN A 58 -18.81 -26.55 -22.88
N ASP A 59 -19.79 -26.25 -23.73
CA ASP A 59 -20.50 -27.31 -24.46
C ASP A 59 -21.23 -26.75 -25.69
N GLY A 60 -20.87 -27.29 -26.86
CA GLY A 60 -21.39 -26.84 -28.16
C GLY A 60 -20.82 -27.59 -29.38
N ALA A 61 -20.91 -28.92 -29.38
CA ALA A 61 -21.03 -29.87 -30.50
C ALA A 61 -20.29 -29.64 -31.85
N PHE A 62 -19.39 -30.57 -32.21
CA PHE A 62 -19.31 -31.13 -33.57
C PHE A 62 -19.17 -32.67 -33.53
N PRO A 63 -19.86 -33.43 -34.42
CA PRO A 63 -19.96 -34.88 -34.32
C PRO A 63 -18.93 -35.63 -35.19
N ASN A 64 -18.51 -36.79 -34.66
CA ASN A 64 -17.96 -37.98 -35.33
C ASN A 64 -16.66 -37.87 -36.17
N GLY A 65 -15.63 -38.60 -35.73
CA GLY A 65 -14.50 -39.04 -36.56
C GLY A 65 -13.31 -39.44 -35.70
N GLY A 66 -13.29 -40.70 -35.25
CA GLY A 66 -12.40 -41.16 -34.18
C GLY A 66 -10.91 -41.22 -34.51
N TYR A 67 -10.08 -41.07 -33.48
CA TYR A 67 -8.76 -41.67 -33.35
C TYR A 67 -8.42 -41.91 -31.87
N GLN A 68 -7.85 -43.10 -31.66
CA GLN A 68 -7.31 -43.81 -30.49
C GLN A 68 -6.82 -43.04 -29.24
N ASP A 69 -7.15 -43.67 -28.10
CA ASP A 69 -6.53 -43.68 -26.76
C ASP A 69 -5.23 -42.86 -26.55
N GLY A 70 -5.27 -41.92 -25.60
CA GLY A 70 -4.08 -41.36 -24.97
C GLY A 70 -4.32 -40.07 -24.18
N GLU A 71 -4.24 -40.19 -22.84
CA GLU A 71 -4.00 -39.12 -21.85
C GLU A 71 -5.17 -38.23 -21.37
N SER A 72 -5.30 -38.19 -20.04
CA SER A 72 -6.32 -37.50 -19.25
C SER A 72 -6.17 -35.98 -19.26
N HIS A 73 -7.27 -35.26 -19.47
CA HIS A 73 -7.37 -33.82 -19.20
C HIS A 73 -7.18 -33.53 -17.70
N GLY A 74 -6.03 -32.93 -17.36
CA GLY A 74 -5.61 -32.63 -15.99
C GLY A 74 -6.35 -31.44 -15.36
N GLY A 75 -6.51 -31.49 -14.03
CA GLY A 75 -6.90 -30.34 -13.22
C GLY A 75 -5.88 -29.18 -13.30
N PRO A 76 -6.05 -28.09 -12.52
CA PRO A 76 -5.15 -26.95 -12.58
C PRO A 76 -3.70 -27.42 -12.43
N PRO A 77 -2.78 -27.02 -13.33
CA PRO A 77 -1.46 -27.59 -13.41
C PRO A 77 -0.74 -27.39 -12.07
N GLU A 78 -0.24 -28.49 -11.51
CA GLU A 78 0.55 -28.50 -10.28
C GLU A 78 1.66 -27.44 -10.41
N MET A 79 1.84 -26.57 -9.40
CA MET A 79 2.86 -25.52 -9.47
C MET A 79 4.25 -26.17 -9.54
N VAL A 80 4.82 -26.20 -10.75
CA VAL A 80 6.13 -26.80 -11.01
C VAL A 80 7.19 -26.06 -10.21
N PHE A 81 7.88 -26.79 -9.35
CA PHE A 81 8.96 -26.27 -8.55
C PHE A 81 10.29 -26.44 -9.29
N PHE A 82 10.90 -25.33 -9.69
CA PHE A 82 12.16 -25.31 -10.45
C PHE A 82 13.43 -25.46 -9.58
N GLY A 83 13.27 -25.67 -8.27
CA GLY A 83 14.36 -25.71 -7.30
C GLY A 83 14.67 -24.35 -6.66
N MET A 84 15.39 -24.36 -5.54
CA MET A 84 15.95 -23.14 -4.93
C MET A 84 17.34 -22.85 -5.48
N LEU A 85 17.72 -21.58 -5.45
CA LEU A 85 19.13 -21.17 -5.49
C LEU A 85 19.75 -21.50 -4.15
N ASP A 86 21.00 -21.97 -4.14
CA ASP A 86 21.75 -22.14 -2.89
C ASP A 86 22.17 -20.77 -2.30
N GLU A 87 22.72 -20.78 -1.08
CA GLU A 87 23.09 -19.54 -0.39
C GLU A 87 24.17 -18.73 -1.14
N GLU A 88 25.12 -19.40 -1.80
CA GLU A 88 26.21 -18.75 -2.53
C GLU A 88 25.69 -18.14 -3.85
N GLU A 89 24.86 -18.87 -4.58
CA GLU A 89 24.18 -18.42 -5.80
C GLU A 89 23.26 -17.21 -5.51
N GLN A 90 22.46 -17.30 -4.44
CA GLN A 90 21.54 -16.23 -4.05
C GLN A 90 22.31 -14.96 -3.66
N GLU A 91 23.42 -15.07 -2.95
CA GLU A 91 24.26 -13.93 -2.60
C GLU A 91 24.94 -13.33 -3.84
N TYR A 92 25.46 -14.17 -4.74
CA TYR A 92 26.05 -13.71 -6.00
C TYR A 92 25.07 -12.88 -6.83
N PHE A 93 23.88 -13.43 -7.10
CA PHE A 93 22.88 -12.74 -7.94
C PHE A 93 22.33 -11.48 -7.26
N LYS A 94 22.18 -11.46 -5.94
CA LYS A 94 21.78 -10.25 -5.22
C LYS A 94 22.83 -9.14 -5.35
N ARG A 95 24.12 -9.46 -5.18
CA ARG A 95 25.21 -8.48 -5.37
C ARG A 95 25.29 -8.00 -6.82
N ALA A 96 25.06 -8.89 -7.78
CA ALA A 96 25.01 -8.53 -9.19
C ALA A 96 23.87 -7.54 -9.49
N ASP A 97 22.71 -7.71 -8.85
CA ASP A 97 21.56 -6.80 -8.99
C ASP A 97 21.88 -5.41 -8.45
N GLU A 98 22.45 -5.34 -7.24
CA GLU A 98 22.86 -4.09 -6.59
C GLU A 98 23.90 -3.34 -7.43
N MET A 99 24.88 -4.05 -8.00
CA MET A 99 25.91 -3.43 -8.85
C MET A 99 25.33 -2.88 -10.16
N LEU A 100 24.40 -3.61 -10.79
CA LEU A 100 23.71 -3.14 -11.99
C LEU A 100 22.76 -1.98 -11.71
N GLU A 101 22.17 -1.92 -10.51
CA GLU A 101 21.32 -0.81 -10.06
C GLU A 101 22.13 0.47 -9.81
N MET A 102 23.28 0.35 -9.13
CA MET A 102 24.19 1.48 -8.91
C MET A 102 24.83 1.99 -10.21
N ASN A 103 24.91 1.15 -11.24
CA ASN A 103 25.51 1.45 -12.55
C ASN A 103 26.93 2.07 -12.44
N ASN A 104 27.71 1.58 -11.47
CA ASN A 104 29.04 2.12 -11.15
C ASN A 104 30.16 1.40 -11.92
N PHE A 105 30.07 1.42 -13.26
CA PHE A 105 31.09 0.86 -14.16
C PHE A 105 31.97 1.98 -14.71
N ALA A 106 33.27 1.73 -14.90
CA ALA A 106 34.20 2.73 -15.41
C ALA A 106 33.88 3.11 -16.86
N ASP A 107 33.46 2.13 -17.67
CA ASP A 107 33.04 2.30 -19.05
C ASP A 107 31.97 1.27 -19.49
N ALA A 108 31.50 1.39 -20.73
CA ALA A 108 30.50 0.50 -21.29
C ALA A 108 31.04 -0.92 -21.57
N GLU A 109 32.35 -1.07 -21.83
CA GLU A 109 32.97 -2.37 -22.10
C GLU A 109 33.05 -3.22 -20.83
N GLU A 110 33.42 -2.62 -19.70
CA GLU A 110 33.43 -3.26 -18.38
C GLU A 110 32.02 -3.73 -17.99
N ARG A 111 31.00 -2.90 -18.24
CA ARG A 111 29.60 -3.29 -18.02
C ARG A 111 29.18 -4.48 -18.88
N SER A 112 29.58 -4.50 -20.16
CA SER A 112 29.30 -5.62 -21.06
C SER A 112 30.00 -6.91 -20.62
N LEU A 113 31.26 -6.83 -20.17
CA LEU A 113 31.99 -7.97 -19.64
C LEU A 113 31.36 -8.50 -18.34
N PHE A 114 30.92 -7.60 -17.46
CA PHE A 114 30.21 -7.96 -16.25
C PHE A 114 28.90 -8.68 -16.56
N LEU A 115 28.08 -8.14 -17.47
CA LEU A 115 26.84 -8.78 -17.92
C LEU A 115 27.12 -10.17 -18.50
N ALA A 116 28.16 -10.34 -19.32
CA ALA A 116 28.53 -11.65 -19.87
C ALA A 116 28.86 -12.67 -18.77
N ASN A 117 29.54 -12.25 -17.70
CA ASN A 117 29.83 -13.12 -16.54
C ASN A 117 28.55 -13.51 -15.79
N VAL A 118 27.63 -12.56 -15.59
CA VAL A 118 26.34 -12.84 -14.93
C VAL A 118 25.49 -13.80 -15.78
N TYR A 119 25.47 -13.63 -17.11
CA TYR A 119 24.81 -14.56 -18.03
C TYR A 119 25.39 -15.97 -17.97
N ARG A 120 26.72 -16.09 -17.86
CA ARG A 120 27.40 -17.38 -17.74
C ARG A 120 27.01 -18.10 -16.43
N GLU A 121 26.91 -17.36 -15.33
CA GLU A 121 26.53 -17.91 -14.03
C GLU A 121 25.02 -18.25 -13.97
N ALA A 122 24.19 -17.49 -14.68
CA ALA A 122 22.75 -17.72 -14.76
C ALA A 122 22.36 -18.92 -15.66
N ASN A 123 23.27 -19.40 -16.50
CA ASN A 123 22.99 -20.48 -17.46
C ASN A 123 22.55 -21.77 -16.74
N GLY A 124 21.34 -22.26 -17.06
CA GLY A 124 20.71 -23.43 -16.42
C GLY A 124 20.01 -23.12 -15.09
N LYS A 125 20.00 -21.86 -14.64
CA LYS A 125 19.37 -21.40 -13.39
C LYS A 125 18.31 -20.33 -13.64
N GLU A 126 18.01 -20.01 -14.89
CA GLU A 126 17.17 -18.89 -15.29
C GLU A 126 15.76 -18.98 -14.69
N LEU A 127 15.15 -20.17 -14.73
CA LEU A 127 13.84 -20.42 -14.14
C LEU A 127 13.85 -20.28 -12.61
N LYS A 128 14.94 -20.69 -11.94
CA LYS A 128 15.10 -20.50 -10.48
C LYS A 128 15.21 -19.03 -10.12
N ILE A 129 16.01 -18.27 -10.88
CA ILE A 129 16.19 -16.83 -10.68
C ILE A 129 14.86 -16.10 -10.88
N ALA A 130 14.13 -16.40 -11.96
CA ALA A 130 12.83 -15.78 -12.27
C ALA A 130 11.74 -16.08 -11.22
N ASN A 131 11.79 -17.27 -10.59
CA ASN A 131 10.86 -17.66 -9.53
C ASN A 131 11.32 -17.25 -8.12
N SER A 132 12.51 -16.67 -7.97
CA SER A 132 13.05 -16.26 -6.67
C SER A 132 12.54 -14.88 -6.25
N GLN A 133 12.13 -14.74 -4.99
CA GLN A 133 11.73 -13.46 -4.40
C GLN A 133 12.88 -12.43 -4.39
N SER A 134 14.10 -12.90 -4.14
CA SER A 134 15.28 -12.03 -4.00
C SER A 134 15.93 -11.72 -5.34
N CYS A 135 15.83 -12.62 -6.32
CA CYS A 135 16.61 -12.54 -7.58
C CYS A 135 15.76 -12.29 -8.84
N SER A 136 14.43 -12.34 -8.77
CA SER A 136 13.56 -12.02 -9.93
C SER A 136 13.77 -10.59 -10.46
N ARG A 137 14.11 -9.65 -9.59
CA ARG A 137 14.46 -8.26 -9.96
C ARG A 137 15.72 -8.20 -10.82
N LEU A 138 16.74 -9.01 -10.49
CA LEU A 138 17.91 -9.19 -11.35
C LEU A 138 17.48 -9.67 -12.72
N MET A 139 16.62 -10.68 -12.81
CA MET A 139 16.15 -11.21 -14.09
C MET A 139 15.43 -10.13 -14.91
N GLU A 140 14.53 -9.35 -14.30
CA GLU A 140 13.89 -8.21 -14.97
C GLU A 140 14.89 -7.17 -15.49
N ARG A 141 15.98 -6.93 -14.74
CA ARG A 141 17.04 -5.98 -15.11
C ARG A 141 17.94 -6.55 -16.19
N LEU A 142 18.31 -7.83 -16.13
CA LEU A 142 19.05 -8.54 -17.16
C LEU A 142 18.32 -8.49 -18.49
N ILE A 143 17.01 -8.78 -18.49
CA ILE A 143 16.14 -8.67 -19.67
C ILE A 143 16.18 -7.26 -20.27
N GLN A 144 16.11 -6.21 -19.45
CA GLN A 144 16.17 -4.82 -19.93
C GLN A 144 17.53 -4.42 -20.51
N LEU A 145 18.60 -5.13 -20.15
CA LEU A 145 19.97 -4.88 -20.60
C LEU A 145 20.43 -5.81 -21.72
N SER A 146 19.60 -6.78 -22.08
CA SER A 146 19.92 -7.79 -23.08
C SER A 146 19.95 -7.24 -24.50
N THR A 147 20.88 -7.77 -25.28
CA THR A 147 20.82 -7.73 -26.74
C THR A 147 19.72 -8.65 -27.28
N ALA A 148 19.33 -8.47 -28.54
CA ALA A 148 18.32 -9.33 -29.19
C ALA A 148 18.68 -10.83 -29.15
N ALA A 149 19.96 -11.18 -29.29
CA ALA A 149 20.43 -12.57 -29.22
C ALA A 149 20.30 -13.17 -27.81
N GLN A 150 20.63 -12.39 -26.77
CA GLN A 150 20.47 -12.80 -25.38
C GLN A 150 18.99 -12.95 -25.01
N LEU A 151 18.13 -12.05 -25.50
CA LEU A 151 16.68 -12.17 -25.33
C LEU A 151 16.16 -13.46 -25.94
N LYS A 152 16.57 -13.84 -27.16
CA LYS A 152 16.18 -15.12 -27.78
C LYS A 152 16.57 -16.31 -26.92
N THR A 153 17.80 -16.30 -26.41
CA THR A 153 18.31 -17.37 -25.55
C THR A 153 17.45 -17.50 -24.28
N LEU A 154 17.21 -16.38 -23.58
CA LEU A 154 16.34 -16.38 -22.39
C LEU A 154 14.91 -16.84 -22.71
N PHE A 155 14.37 -16.40 -23.85
CA PHE A 155 13.04 -16.77 -24.30
C PHE A 155 12.95 -18.28 -24.53
N GLN A 156 13.94 -18.88 -25.20
CA GLN A 156 14.05 -20.34 -25.38
C GLN A 156 14.18 -21.09 -24.06
N LYS A 157 14.90 -20.55 -23.07
CA LYS A 157 15.01 -21.15 -21.73
C LYS A 157 13.68 -21.13 -20.96
N PHE A 158 12.80 -20.19 -21.26
CA PHE A 158 11.47 -20.10 -20.65
C PHE A 158 10.41 -20.94 -21.39
N SER A 159 10.65 -21.24 -22.67
CA SER A 159 9.78 -22.10 -23.48
C SER A 159 9.50 -23.44 -22.82
N GLY A 160 8.26 -23.90 -22.93
CA GLY A 160 7.73 -25.10 -22.28
C GLY A 160 7.27 -24.89 -20.83
N ASN A 161 7.48 -23.70 -20.26
CA ASN A 161 7.13 -23.39 -18.87
C ASN A 161 6.27 -22.12 -18.73
N PHE A 162 5.86 -21.49 -19.83
CA PHE A 162 5.22 -20.16 -19.77
C PHE A 162 3.90 -20.17 -18.99
N MET A 163 3.14 -21.26 -19.09
CA MET A 163 1.89 -21.43 -18.31
C MET A 163 2.12 -21.35 -16.80
N HIS A 164 3.25 -21.88 -16.30
CA HIS A 164 3.62 -21.79 -14.89
C HIS A 164 4.15 -20.40 -14.55
N LEU A 165 4.99 -19.82 -15.41
CA LEU A 165 5.60 -18.51 -15.16
C LEU A 165 4.55 -17.40 -15.13
N PHE A 166 3.51 -17.46 -15.97
CA PHE A 166 2.43 -16.47 -15.99
C PHE A 166 1.62 -16.44 -14.70
N GLN A 167 1.42 -17.60 -14.07
CA GLN A 167 0.68 -17.73 -12.82
C GLN A 167 1.56 -17.49 -11.59
N HIS A 168 2.87 -17.31 -11.76
CA HIS A 168 3.79 -17.13 -10.65
C HIS A 168 3.93 -15.66 -10.24
N ARG A 169 3.97 -15.40 -8.93
CA ARG A 169 3.95 -14.05 -8.34
C ARG A 169 5.14 -13.15 -8.68
N PHE A 170 6.26 -13.75 -9.10
CA PHE A 170 7.49 -13.03 -9.48
C PHE A 170 7.85 -13.23 -10.95
N ALA A 171 7.67 -14.45 -11.46
CA ALA A 171 8.10 -14.79 -12.81
C ALA A 171 7.19 -14.18 -13.88
N SER A 172 5.92 -13.91 -13.55
CA SER A 172 5.00 -13.18 -14.43
C SER A 172 5.56 -11.81 -14.82
N HIS A 173 6.18 -11.09 -13.87
CA HIS A 173 6.85 -9.82 -14.15
C HIS A 173 8.07 -9.97 -15.06
N CYS A 174 8.84 -11.06 -14.92
CA CYS A 174 9.94 -11.38 -15.84
C CYS A 174 9.40 -11.63 -17.26
N CYS A 175 8.29 -12.36 -17.40
CA CYS A 175 7.63 -12.59 -18.69
C CYS A 175 7.10 -11.29 -19.32
N GLU A 176 6.44 -10.42 -18.54
CA GLU A 176 6.01 -9.09 -19.02
C GLU A 176 7.20 -8.32 -19.61
N LYS A 177 8.32 -8.25 -18.88
CA LYS A 177 9.53 -7.54 -19.34
C LYS A 177 10.14 -8.19 -20.58
N LEU A 178 10.20 -9.52 -20.61
CA LEU A 178 10.73 -10.27 -21.74
C LEU A 178 9.96 -9.95 -23.01
N PHE A 179 8.63 -9.98 -22.96
CA PHE A 179 7.79 -9.70 -24.13
C PHE A 179 7.90 -8.25 -24.60
N ILE A 180 7.95 -7.29 -23.68
CA ILE A 180 8.11 -5.87 -24.02
C ILE A 180 9.46 -5.63 -24.72
N GLN A 181 10.55 -6.22 -24.21
CA GLN A 181 11.89 -6.03 -24.76
C GLN A 181 12.16 -6.85 -26.03
N ALA A 182 11.49 -8.01 -26.19
CA ALA A 182 11.59 -8.84 -27.38
C ALA A 182 10.76 -8.30 -28.56
N ALA A 183 9.72 -7.52 -28.32
CA ALA A 183 8.82 -7.01 -29.36
C ALA A 183 9.54 -6.19 -30.47
N PRO A 184 10.48 -5.28 -30.17
CA PRO A 184 11.25 -4.59 -31.21
C PRO A 184 12.09 -5.52 -32.09
N ALA A 185 12.60 -6.64 -31.53
CA ALA A 185 13.40 -7.60 -32.28
C ALA A 185 12.58 -8.29 -33.39
N VAL A 186 11.29 -8.57 -33.15
CA VAL A 186 10.37 -9.09 -34.18
C VAL A 186 10.27 -8.12 -35.36
N THR A 187 10.14 -6.82 -35.08
CA THR A 187 10.06 -5.81 -36.13
C THR A 187 11.36 -5.66 -36.90
N GLN A 188 12.50 -5.73 -36.20
CA GLN A 188 13.82 -5.70 -36.84
C GLN A 188 14.00 -6.91 -37.76
N GLU A 189 13.62 -8.12 -37.33
CA GLU A 189 13.67 -9.32 -38.17
C GLU A 189 12.71 -9.27 -39.37
N LEU A 190 11.55 -8.62 -39.22
CA LEU A 190 10.61 -8.41 -40.32
C LEU A 190 11.16 -7.45 -41.38
N LEU A 191 11.83 -6.37 -40.95
CA LEU A 191 12.44 -5.37 -41.85
C LEU A 191 13.75 -5.89 -42.46
N HIS A 192 14.49 -6.72 -41.71
CA HIS A 192 15.79 -7.26 -42.06
C HIS A 192 15.83 -8.79 -41.80
N PRO A 193 15.23 -9.60 -42.68
CA PRO A 193 15.20 -11.04 -42.51
C PRO A 193 16.63 -11.63 -42.54
N PRO A 194 16.91 -12.65 -41.70
CA PRO A 194 18.24 -13.27 -41.60
C PRO A 194 18.61 -13.96 -42.92
N LYS A 195 19.90 -13.87 -43.31
CA LYS A 195 20.41 -14.50 -44.52
C LYS A 195 20.47 -16.03 -44.34
N PRO A 196 20.40 -16.84 -45.42
CA PRO A 196 20.48 -18.30 -45.33
C PRO A 196 21.75 -18.83 -44.64
N GLU A 197 22.83 -18.05 -44.71
CA GLU A 197 24.15 -18.33 -44.13
C GLU A 197 24.17 -18.19 -42.59
N ASP A 198 23.21 -17.44 -42.02
CA ASP A 198 23.08 -17.15 -40.58
C ASP A 198 22.07 -18.08 -39.87
N GLN A 199 21.53 -19.09 -40.58
CA GLN A 199 20.49 -20.00 -40.08
C GLN A 199 21.03 -21.18 -39.26
N THR A 200 22.35 -21.29 -39.13
CA THR A 200 23.06 -22.26 -38.30
C THR A 200 24.18 -21.56 -37.56
N THR A 201 24.21 -21.67 -36.23
CA THR A 201 25.33 -21.18 -35.41
C THR A 201 26.57 -22.03 -35.62
N ALA A 202 27.75 -21.55 -35.20
CA ALA A 202 29.02 -22.30 -35.29
C ALA A 202 28.98 -23.67 -34.59
N ASP A 203 28.02 -23.88 -33.68
CA ASP A 203 27.80 -25.10 -32.91
C ASP A 203 26.70 -26.02 -33.49
N GLY A 204 26.10 -25.67 -34.64
CA GLY A 204 25.09 -26.49 -35.32
C GLY A 204 23.65 -26.36 -34.82
N GLU A 205 23.34 -25.33 -34.01
CA GLU A 205 21.97 -25.09 -33.54
C GLU A 205 21.11 -24.39 -34.61
N ILE A 206 19.84 -24.81 -34.72
CA ILE A 206 18.86 -24.27 -35.68
C ILE A 206 18.46 -22.86 -35.25
N TYR A 207 18.57 -21.88 -36.15
CA TYR A 207 18.09 -20.52 -35.90
C TYR A 207 16.57 -20.49 -35.71
N VAL A 208 16.10 -19.96 -34.58
CA VAL A 208 14.68 -19.68 -34.31
C VAL A 208 14.45 -18.17 -34.36
N SER A 209 13.49 -17.74 -35.19
CA SER A 209 13.09 -16.32 -35.26
C SER A 209 12.38 -15.90 -33.97
N MET A 210 12.46 -14.61 -33.63
CA MET A 210 11.71 -14.10 -32.48
C MET A 210 10.20 -14.24 -32.70
N GLU A 211 9.74 -14.11 -33.94
CA GLU A 211 8.35 -14.38 -34.34
C GLU A 211 7.90 -15.79 -33.92
N ASN A 212 8.67 -16.83 -34.24
CA ASN A 212 8.32 -18.21 -33.90
C ASN A 212 8.33 -18.48 -32.39
N LEU A 213 9.20 -17.81 -31.62
CA LEU A 213 9.22 -17.93 -30.16
C LEU A 213 7.93 -17.40 -29.53
N PHE A 214 7.42 -16.25 -30.00
CA PHE A 214 6.12 -15.74 -29.58
C PHE A 214 4.99 -16.69 -29.97
N LEU A 215 4.98 -17.20 -31.21
CA LEU A 215 3.95 -18.14 -31.67
C LEU A 215 3.96 -19.45 -30.86
N PHE A 216 5.15 -19.95 -30.48
CA PHE A 216 5.28 -21.12 -29.62
C PHE A 216 4.69 -20.88 -28.23
N THR A 217 4.98 -19.74 -27.60
CA THR A 217 4.37 -19.36 -26.31
C THR A 217 2.84 -19.30 -26.40
N LEU A 218 2.28 -18.81 -27.50
CA LEU A 218 0.83 -18.80 -27.69
C LEU A 218 0.25 -20.22 -27.81
N GLY A 219 0.99 -21.14 -28.42
CA GLY A 219 0.63 -22.56 -28.45
C GLY A 219 0.56 -23.19 -27.06
N GLU A 220 1.47 -22.83 -26.15
CA GLU A 220 1.44 -23.32 -24.76
C GLU A 220 0.19 -22.86 -23.99
N MET A 221 -0.42 -21.75 -24.39
CA MET A 221 -1.62 -21.18 -23.75
C MET A 221 -2.93 -21.73 -24.29
N GLU A 222 -2.89 -22.48 -25.39
CA GLU A 222 -4.09 -22.96 -26.08
C GLU A 222 -4.97 -23.80 -25.14
N GLY A 223 -6.29 -23.55 -25.16
CA GLY A 223 -7.25 -24.18 -24.24
C GLY A 223 -7.39 -23.54 -22.87
N ASN A 224 -6.44 -22.70 -22.42
CA ASN A 224 -6.44 -22.10 -21.07
C ASN A 224 -6.67 -20.58 -21.04
N VAL A 225 -6.81 -19.93 -22.21
CA VAL A 225 -6.83 -18.46 -22.34
C VAL A 225 -7.95 -17.81 -21.52
N GLY A 226 -9.14 -18.41 -21.48
CA GLY A 226 -10.28 -17.92 -20.70
C GLY A 226 -9.97 -17.82 -19.20
N PHE A 227 -9.30 -18.83 -18.64
CA PHE A 227 -8.83 -18.85 -17.25
C PHE A 227 -7.78 -17.75 -16.99
N LEU A 228 -6.86 -17.54 -17.92
CA LEU A 228 -5.78 -16.56 -17.74
C LEU A 228 -6.28 -15.11 -17.68
N MET A 229 -7.48 -14.81 -18.21
CA MET A 229 -8.08 -13.47 -18.10
C MET A 229 -8.46 -13.10 -16.67
N THR A 230 -8.83 -14.08 -15.84
CA THR A 230 -9.27 -13.88 -14.46
C THR A 230 -8.21 -14.22 -13.42
N ASP A 231 -7.12 -14.88 -13.82
CA ASP A 231 -5.98 -15.12 -12.92
C ASP A 231 -5.26 -13.83 -12.51
N ARG A 232 -4.86 -13.77 -11.23
CA ARG A 232 -4.30 -12.57 -10.60
C ARG A 232 -2.94 -12.12 -11.13
N PHE A 233 -2.18 -13.01 -11.75
CA PHE A 233 -0.87 -12.69 -12.33
C PHE A 233 -0.89 -12.84 -13.84
N ALA A 234 -1.49 -13.93 -14.36
CA ALA A 234 -1.46 -14.23 -15.78
C ALA A 234 -2.25 -13.22 -16.61
N SER A 235 -3.31 -12.62 -16.04
CA SER A 235 -4.09 -11.56 -16.71
C SER A 235 -3.23 -10.38 -17.14
N HIS A 236 -2.21 -10.02 -16.35
CA HIS A 236 -1.28 -8.95 -16.72
C HIS A 236 -0.42 -9.35 -17.93
N THR A 237 0.14 -10.54 -17.88
CA THR A 237 1.01 -11.06 -18.95
C THR A 237 0.25 -11.26 -20.26
N LEU A 238 -1.00 -11.75 -20.20
CA LEU A 238 -1.89 -11.87 -21.35
C LEU A 238 -2.18 -10.52 -22.00
N ARG A 239 -2.45 -9.47 -21.19
CA ARG A 239 -2.65 -8.11 -21.71
C ARG A 239 -1.41 -7.56 -22.41
N VAL A 240 -0.21 -7.86 -21.91
CA VAL A 240 1.05 -7.49 -22.59
C VAL A 240 1.17 -8.20 -23.95
N LEU A 241 0.90 -9.50 -23.99
CA LEU A 241 0.94 -10.28 -25.24
C LEU A 241 -0.04 -9.73 -26.28
N LEU A 242 -1.28 -9.43 -25.90
CA LEU A 242 -2.28 -8.84 -26.79
C LEU A 242 -1.80 -7.51 -27.42
N LEU A 243 -1.18 -6.63 -26.63
CA LEU A 243 -0.62 -5.36 -27.12
C LEU A 243 0.59 -5.57 -28.03
N VAL A 244 1.48 -6.50 -27.68
CA VAL A 244 2.65 -6.85 -28.50
C VAL A 244 2.22 -7.39 -29.86
N LEU A 245 1.25 -8.30 -29.90
CA LEU A 245 0.74 -8.87 -31.15
C LEU A 245 0.03 -7.82 -32.01
N ALA A 246 -0.71 -6.89 -31.38
CA ALA A 246 -1.39 -5.78 -32.07
C ALA A 246 -0.45 -4.67 -32.57
N GLY A 247 0.84 -4.70 -32.18
CA GLY A 247 1.80 -3.65 -32.49
C GLY A 247 1.51 -2.30 -31.83
N GLU A 248 0.70 -2.29 -30.76
CA GLU A 248 0.33 -1.06 -30.07
C GLU A 248 1.53 -0.51 -29.26
N PRO A 249 1.71 0.83 -29.20
CA PRO A 249 2.82 1.43 -28.46
C PRO A 249 2.71 1.14 -26.96
N LEU A 250 3.68 0.40 -26.44
CA LEU A 250 3.72 -0.05 -25.03
C LEU A 250 4.04 1.11 -24.05
N SER A 251 4.49 2.26 -24.58
CA SER A 251 4.79 3.50 -23.86
C SER A 251 3.57 4.40 -23.65
N ASP A 252 2.46 4.17 -24.37
CA ASP A 252 1.25 5.01 -24.29
C ASP A 252 0.66 4.98 -22.87
N SER A 253 0.31 6.15 -22.37
CA SER A 253 -0.37 6.39 -21.10
C SER A 253 -1.66 5.57 -20.92
N THR A 254 -2.45 5.37 -21.98
CA THR A 254 -3.67 4.55 -21.91
C THR A 254 -3.35 3.07 -21.75
N ASN A 255 -2.32 2.60 -22.47
CA ASN A 255 -1.83 1.22 -22.39
C ASN A 255 -1.19 0.92 -21.03
N LYS A 256 -0.46 1.88 -20.44
CA LYS A 256 0.12 1.76 -19.09
C LYS A 256 -0.94 1.54 -18.02
N SER A 257 -2.05 2.28 -18.07
CA SER A 257 -3.17 2.11 -17.12
C SER A 257 -3.85 0.73 -17.23
N LEU A 258 -3.85 0.13 -18.43
CA LEU A 258 -4.42 -1.20 -18.67
C LEU A 258 -3.44 -2.33 -18.35
N MET A 259 -2.13 -2.09 -18.39
CA MET A 259 -1.09 -3.10 -18.10
C MET A 259 -0.70 -3.15 -16.62
N GLN A 260 -0.67 -2.01 -15.91
CA GLN A 260 0.01 -1.89 -14.62
C GLN A 260 -0.95 -1.71 -13.43
N SER A 261 -0.67 -2.44 -12.35
CA SER A 261 -1.27 -2.16 -11.03
C SER A 261 -0.74 -0.83 -10.49
N LYS A 262 -1.61 0.02 -9.93
CA LYS A 262 -1.24 1.32 -9.30
C LYS A 262 -0.23 1.17 -8.14
N LYS A 263 0.02 -0.04 -7.65
CA LYS A 263 0.98 -0.38 -6.58
C LYS A 263 2.32 -0.96 -7.10
N LYS A 264 2.58 -0.93 -8.42
CA LYS A 264 3.77 -1.55 -9.02
C LYS A 264 5.03 -0.70 -8.76
N GLU A 265 6.04 -1.30 -8.14
CA GLU A 265 7.38 -0.70 -8.04
C GLU A 265 8.09 -0.81 -9.40
N HIS A 266 8.69 0.27 -9.88
CA HIS A 266 9.37 0.31 -11.17
C HIS A 266 10.85 -0.02 -11.03
N VAL A 267 11.28 -1.17 -11.55
CA VAL A 267 12.70 -1.44 -11.80
C VAL A 267 13.17 -0.52 -12.93
N THR A 268 14.01 0.46 -12.58
CA THR A 268 14.62 1.39 -13.52
C THR A 268 16.08 1.01 -13.78
N VAL A 269 16.53 1.24 -15.01
CA VAL A 269 17.93 1.14 -15.40
C VAL A 269 18.43 2.56 -15.63
N ASN A 270 19.50 2.95 -14.94
CA ASN A 270 20.25 4.16 -15.26
C ASN A 270 21.04 3.88 -16.56
N SER A 271 20.51 4.30 -17.71
CA SER A 271 21.33 4.40 -18.91
C SER A 271 22.24 5.62 -18.81
N ASN A 272 23.53 5.43 -19.09
CA ASN A 272 24.49 6.52 -19.21
C ASN A 272 24.00 7.52 -20.26
N GLY A 273 24.16 8.81 -19.95
CA GLY A 273 23.77 9.90 -20.81
C GLY A 273 24.43 9.80 -22.18
N ASN A 274 23.62 9.49 -23.20
CA ASN A 274 23.81 9.97 -24.57
C ASN A 274 22.54 9.85 -25.44
N ASP A 275 21.45 9.24 -24.98
CA ASP A 275 20.16 9.29 -25.71
C ASP A 275 19.27 10.48 -25.27
N LYS A 276 19.88 11.67 -25.20
CA LYS A 276 19.16 12.95 -25.11
C LYS A 276 19.71 13.90 -26.17
N GLU A 277 19.39 13.60 -27.42
CA GLU A 277 19.36 14.58 -28.50
C GLU A 277 18.53 14.01 -29.65
N ASP A 278 17.20 14.14 -29.56
CA ASP A 278 16.47 14.80 -30.65
C ASP A 278 15.13 15.35 -30.15
N GLY A 279 15.17 16.63 -29.79
CA GLY A 279 13.99 17.42 -29.49
C GLY A 279 13.50 18.09 -30.75
N THR A 280 12.78 17.38 -31.62
CA THR A 280 11.85 17.96 -32.60
C THR A 280 11.08 16.85 -33.33
N THR A 281 10.03 16.31 -32.71
CA THR A 281 8.73 15.99 -33.33
C THR A 281 7.90 15.23 -32.31
N GLU A 282 6.75 15.78 -31.91
CA GLU A 282 5.62 14.97 -31.43
C GLU A 282 5.12 14.14 -32.62
N ALA A 283 5.89 13.12 -33.01
CA ALA A 283 5.38 12.07 -33.86
C ALA A 283 4.40 11.29 -32.99
N LYS A 284 3.13 11.26 -33.40
CA LYS A 284 2.19 10.23 -32.94
C LYS A 284 2.95 8.91 -32.96
N GLU A 285 3.04 8.22 -31.82
CA GLU A 285 3.64 6.89 -31.76
C GLU A 285 2.79 5.96 -32.65
N ASP A 286 3.17 5.86 -33.93
CA ASP A 286 2.50 5.01 -34.90
C ASP A 286 2.70 3.54 -34.50
N ARG A 287 1.70 2.71 -34.80
CA ARG A 287 1.73 1.28 -34.51
C ARG A 287 3.01 0.64 -35.07
N ARG A 288 3.66 -0.19 -34.27
CA ARG A 288 4.85 -0.94 -34.66
C ARG A 288 4.47 -1.96 -35.76
N PRO A 289 5.26 -2.07 -36.85
CA PRO A 289 5.02 -3.09 -37.85
C PRO A 289 5.20 -4.49 -37.27
N VAL A 290 4.19 -5.35 -37.46
CA VAL A 290 4.16 -6.73 -37.00
C VAL A 290 3.96 -7.70 -38.19
N PRO A 291 4.47 -8.94 -38.11
CA PRO A 291 4.23 -9.96 -39.13
C PRO A 291 2.75 -10.31 -39.28
N LYS A 292 2.35 -10.84 -40.45
CA LYS A 292 0.96 -11.29 -40.68
C LYS A 292 0.53 -12.39 -39.71
N SER A 293 1.44 -13.30 -39.38
CA SER A 293 1.23 -14.36 -38.39
C SER A 293 0.82 -13.83 -37.02
N PHE A 294 1.31 -12.66 -36.59
CA PHE A 294 0.91 -12.03 -35.33
C PHE A 294 -0.53 -11.52 -35.38
N THR A 295 -0.98 -11.03 -36.53
CA THR A 295 -2.37 -10.63 -36.72
C THR A 295 -3.31 -11.84 -36.69
N GLU A 296 -2.92 -12.94 -37.34
CA GLU A 296 -3.67 -14.21 -37.32
C GLU A 296 -3.70 -14.81 -35.90
N ALA A 297 -2.56 -14.82 -35.21
CA ALA A 297 -2.46 -15.33 -33.84
C ALA A 297 -3.22 -14.45 -32.83
N LEU A 298 -3.23 -13.12 -33.02
CA LEU A 298 -4.04 -12.19 -32.22
C LEU A 298 -5.53 -12.50 -32.38
N GLU A 299 -6.00 -12.68 -33.62
CA GLU A 299 -7.40 -13.03 -33.87
C GLU A 299 -7.76 -14.38 -33.23
N LYS A 300 -6.91 -15.41 -33.39
CA LYS A 300 -7.08 -16.72 -32.75
C LYS A 300 -7.15 -16.60 -31.23
N LEU A 301 -6.23 -15.84 -30.62
CA LEU A 301 -6.15 -15.64 -29.16
C LEU A 301 -7.37 -14.88 -28.63
N MET A 302 -7.82 -13.85 -29.34
CA MET A 302 -9.02 -13.09 -28.97
C MET A 302 -10.27 -13.97 -29.03
N THR A 303 -10.43 -14.75 -30.10
CA THR A 303 -11.53 -15.71 -30.21
C THR A 303 -11.46 -16.77 -29.12
N ALA A 304 -10.29 -17.35 -28.84
CA ALA A 304 -10.11 -18.32 -27.76
C ALA A 304 -10.39 -17.74 -26.37
N SER A 305 -10.11 -16.45 -26.16
CA SER A 305 -10.38 -15.77 -24.88
C SER A 305 -11.87 -15.71 -24.55
N VAL A 306 -12.73 -15.64 -25.58
CA VAL A 306 -14.19 -15.53 -25.42
C VAL A 306 -14.96 -16.76 -25.91
N SER A 307 -14.25 -17.79 -26.37
CA SER A 307 -14.87 -19.03 -26.84
C SER A 307 -15.53 -19.75 -25.67
N GLY A 308 -16.82 -20.06 -25.79
CA GLY A 308 -17.61 -20.64 -24.70
C GLY A 308 -18.20 -19.61 -23.72
N LEU A 309 -18.03 -18.31 -23.96
CA LEU A 309 -18.72 -17.27 -23.20
C LEU A 309 -20.04 -16.85 -23.86
N ASP A 310 -21.15 -17.09 -23.17
CA ASP A 310 -22.42 -16.48 -23.52
C ASP A 310 -22.47 -15.00 -23.08
N THR A 311 -23.51 -14.27 -23.48
CA THR A 311 -23.71 -12.87 -23.11
C THR A 311 -23.68 -12.66 -21.59
N THR A 312 -24.24 -13.59 -20.83
CA THR A 312 -24.31 -13.52 -19.36
C THR A 312 -22.90 -13.62 -18.75
N SER A 313 -22.15 -14.65 -19.14
CA SER A 313 -20.82 -14.93 -18.61
C SER A 313 -19.80 -13.86 -19.03
N LEU A 314 -19.93 -13.31 -20.26
CA LEU A 314 -19.10 -12.19 -20.71
C LEU A 314 -19.40 -10.90 -19.94
N ARG A 315 -20.68 -10.63 -19.63
CA ARG A 315 -21.10 -9.48 -18.81
C ARG A 315 -20.67 -9.61 -17.35
N ALA A 316 -20.54 -10.82 -16.81
CA ALA A 316 -20.00 -11.04 -15.46
C ALA A 316 -18.54 -10.55 -15.34
N LEU A 317 -17.76 -10.60 -16.42
CA LEU A 317 -16.40 -10.03 -16.42
C LEU A 317 -16.37 -8.51 -16.32
N ALA A 318 -17.50 -7.81 -16.54
CA ALA A 318 -17.56 -6.36 -16.55
C ALA A 318 -17.40 -5.73 -15.15
N THR A 319 -17.71 -6.43 -14.08
CA THR A 319 -17.46 -5.97 -12.69
C THR A 319 -16.27 -6.68 -12.05
N HIS A 320 -15.73 -7.71 -12.70
CA HIS A 320 -14.61 -8.50 -12.17
C HIS A 320 -13.29 -7.72 -12.19
N GLN A 321 -12.62 -7.58 -11.05
CA GLN A 321 -11.42 -6.74 -10.89
C GLN A 321 -10.25 -7.06 -11.84
N LEU A 322 -10.04 -8.35 -12.16
CA LEU A 322 -8.97 -8.82 -13.07
C LEU A 322 -9.43 -9.01 -14.53
N GLY A 323 -10.64 -9.55 -14.74
CA GLY A 323 -11.24 -9.76 -16.05
C GLY A 323 -11.67 -8.48 -16.77
N ASN A 324 -12.17 -7.47 -16.05
CA ASN A 324 -12.64 -6.22 -16.66
C ASN A 324 -11.54 -5.49 -17.47
N PRO A 325 -10.29 -5.31 -16.96
CA PRO A 325 -9.20 -4.76 -17.77
C PRO A 325 -8.85 -5.57 -19.01
N ALA A 326 -8.93 -6.90 -18.95
CA ALA A 326 -8.69 -7.77 -20.10
C ALA A 326 -9.81 -7.61 -21.14
N LEU A 327 -11.07 -7.56 -20.69
CA LEU A 327 -12.25 -7.33 -21.52
C LEU A 327 -12.20 -5.96 -22.22
N GLN A 328 -11.82 -4.90 -21.50
CA GLN A 328 -11.61 -3.56 -22.07
C GLN A 328 -10.58 -3.60 -23.21
N LEU A 329 -9.45 -4.30 -22.99
CA LEU A 329 -8.39 -4.40 -23.99
C LEU A 329 -8.84 -5.20 -25.23
N LEU A 330 -9.48 -6.35 -25.03
CA LEU A 330 -10.00 -7.18 -26.13
C LEU A 330 -10.97 -6.39 -27.01
N MET A 331 -11.95 -5.72 -26.40
CA MET A 331 -12.92 -4.90 -27.13
C MET A 331 -12.24 -3.73 -27.85
N ARG A 332 -11.28 -3.06 -27.21
CA ARG A 332 -10.54 -1.95 -27.84
C ARG A 332 -9.75 -2.43 -29.05
N ILE A 333 -9.01 -3.53 -28.95
CA ILE A 333 -8.25 -4.10 -30.06
C ILE A 333 -9.21 -4.53 -31.18
N GLU A 334 -10.33 -5.18 -30.86
CA GLU A 334 -11.35 -5.56 -31.84
C GLU A 334 -11.78 -4.36 -32.71
N LEU A 335 -12.16 -3.26 -32.06
CA LEU A 335 -12.75 -2.09 -32.73
C LEU A 335 -11.72 -1.16 -33.39
N THR A 336 -10.46 -1.18 -32.94
CA THR A 336 -9.39 -0.29 -33.43
C THR A 336 -8.40 -0.97 -34.35
N HIS A 337 -8.10 -2.26 -34.16
CA HIS A 337 -7.16 -3.02 -34.99
C HIS A 337 -7.88 -3.67 -36.18
N PHE A 338 -8.97 -4.41 -35.93
CA PHE A 338 -9.76 -5.06 -36.98
C PHE A 338 -10.86 -4.15 -37.56
N GLY A 339 -11.11 -3.02 -36.90
CA GLY A 339 -11.98 -1.95 -37.37
C GLY A 339 -13.43 -2.07 -36.91
N LYS A 340 -14.13 -0.94 -36.90
CA LYS A 340 -15.48 -0.81 -36.31
C LYS A 340 -16.58 -1.62 -37.03
N SER A 341 -16.30 -2.18 -38.20
CA SER A 341 -17.22 -3.09 -38.90
C SER A 341 -17.35 -4.44 -38.20
N LYS A 342 -16.30 -4.91 -37.51
CA LYS A 342 -16.32 -6.17 -36.73
C LYS A 342 -17.41 -6.19 -35.68
N ALA A 343 -17.82 -5.04 -35.14
CA ALA A 343 -18.94 -4.92 -34.21
C ALA A 343 -20.27 -5.51 -34.72
N LYS A 344 -20.40 -5.82 -36.01
CA LYS A 344 -21.58 -6.45 -36.61
C LYS A 344 -21.46 -7.97 -36.74
N ASP A 345 -20.24 -8.50 -36.65
CA ASP A 345 -19.96 -9.91 -36.84
C ASP A 345 -20.63 -10.73 -35.73
N GLN A 346 -21.04 -11.96 -36.04
CA GLN A 346 -21.70 -12.83 -35.06
C GLN A 346 -20.79 -13.20 -33.90
N ASN A 347 -19.48 -13.30 -34.15
CA ASN A 347 -18.47 -13.67 -33.15
C ASN A 347 -17.83 -12.45 -32.48
N SER A 348 -18.46 -11.27 -32.59
CA SER A 348 -17.88 -10.03 -32.05
C SER A 348 -18.07 -9.93 -30.55
N ILE A 349 -16.98 -9.63 -29.83
CA ILE A 349 -16.98 -9.43 -28.38
C ILE A 349 -17.89 -8.24 -28.03
N PHE A 350 -17.77 -7.15 -28.79
CA PHE A 350 -18.61 -5.97 -28.60
C PHE A 350 -20.11 -6.26 -28.82
N ARG A 351 -20.46 -7.06 -29.84
CA ARG A 351 -21.85 -7.43 -30.12
C ARG A 351 -22.41 -8.39 -29.08
N THR A 352 -21.63 -9.36 -28.61
CA THR A 352 -22.05 -10.26 -27.53
C THR A 352 -22.30 -9.49 -26.24
N LEU A 353 -21.49 -8.47 -25.96
CA LEU A 353 -21.66 -7.61 -24.79
C LEU A 353 -22.92 -6.73 -24.90
N LEU A 354 -23.18 -6.16 -26.08
CA LEU A 354 -24.29 -5.26 -26.38
C LEU A 354 -25.06 -5.73 -27.64
N PRO A 355 -25.92 -6.76 -27.52
CA PRO A 355 -26.62 -7.36 -28.67
C PRO A 355 -27.71 -6.45 -29.28
N ASP A 356 -28.20 -5.46 -28.54
CA ASP A 356 -29.32 -4.60 -28.96
C ASP A 356 -28.85 -3.43 -29.85
N ASP A 357 -29.39 -3.32 -31.07
CA ASP A 357 -29.21 -2.18 -31.98
C ASP A 357 -30.54 -1.84 -32.67
N PRO A 358 -31.21 -0.70 -32.36
CA PRO A 358 -30.77 0.38 -31.48
C PRO A 358 -30.92 0.05 -29.99
N ILE A 359 -30.05 0.61 -29.15
CA ILE A 359 -30.17 0.56 -27.69
C ILE A 359 -31.31 1.48 -27.25
N THR A 360 -32.45 0.92 -26.83
CA THR A 360 -33.59 1.64 -26.25
C THR A 360 -33.66 1.43 -24.72
N PRO A 361 -34.33 2.30 -23.94
CA PRO A 361 -34.37 2.20 -22.48
C PRO A 361 -34.89 0.85 -21.94
N GLU A 362 -35.69 0.14 -22.72
CA GLU A 362 -36.35 -1.11 -22.34
C GLU A 362 -35.51 -2.37 -22.65
N CYS A 363 -34.38 -2.24 -23.35
CA CYS A 363 -33.56 -3.38 -23.75
C CYS A 363 -32.55 -3.82 -22.69
N ASP A 364 -32.12 -5.08 -22.74
CA ASP A 364 -31.19 -5.66 -21.77
C ASP A 364 -29.82 -4.98 -21.80
N SER A 365 -29.35 -4.55 -22.97
CA SER A 365 -28.12 -3.75 -23.11
C SER A 365 -28.20 -2.41 -22.38
N ALA A 366 -29.37 -1.77 -22.36
CA ALA A 366 -29.58 -0.53 -21.63
C ALA A 366 -29.61 -0.74 -20.11
N SER A 367 -30.23 -1.82 -19.65
CA SER A 367 -30.21 -2.22 -18.23
C SER A 367 -28.78 -2.49 -17.77
N PHE A 368 -28.02 -3.27 -18.56
CA PHE A 368 -26.62 -3.58 -18.30
C PHE A 368 -25.76 -2.32 -18.19
N ILE A 369 -25.80 -1.43 -19.18
CA ILE A 369 -25.03 -0.18 -19.14
C ILE A 369 -25.44 0.68 -17.94
N THR A 370 -26.73 0.78 -17.65
CA THR A 370 -27.24 1.59 -16.52
C THR A 370 -26.75 1.05 -15.18
N GLY A 371 -26.66 -0.27 -15.01
CA GLY A 371 -26.10 -0.91 -13.83
C GLY A 371 -24.62 -0.57 -13.61
N LEU A 372 -23.84 -0.48 -14.70
CA LEU A 372 -22.40 -0.21 -14.62
C LEU A 372 -22.03 1.27 -14.51
N LEU A 373 -22.92 2.20 -14.83
CA LEU A 373 -22.63 3.65 -14.79
C LEU A 373 -22.14 4.16 -13.43
N PHE A 374 -22.58 3.51 -12.36
CA PHE A 374 -22.27 3.87 -10.98
C PHE A 374 -21.36 2.86 -10.29
N ASP A 375 -20.95 1.80 -10.98
CA ASP A 375 -20.03 0.81 -10.45
C ASP A 375 -18.56 1.25 -10.65
N PRO A 376 -17.71 1.27 -9.61
CA PRO A 376 -16.32 1.73 -9.73
C PRO A 376 -15.44 0.97 -10.73
N ILE A 377 -15.76 -0.30 -11.04
CA ILE A 377 -14.99 -1.15 -11.97
C ILE A 377 -15.67 -1.15 -13.34
N GLY A 378 -16.99 -1.35 -13.35
CA GLY A 378 -17.86 -1.37 -14.51
C GLY A 378 -17.84 -0.05 -15.28
N SER A 379 -17.75 1.10 -14.60
CA SER A 379 -17.73 2.41 -15.27
C SER A 379 -16.56 2.55 -16.24
N HIS A 380 -15.41 1.94 -15.96
CA HIS A 380 -14.25 1.95 -16.85
C HIS A 380 -14.49 1.18 -18.15
N LEU A 381 -15.29 0.09 -18.10
CA LEU A 381 -15.74 -0.58 -19.32
C LEU A 381 -16.70 0.32 -20.12
N ILE A 382 -17.59 1.05 -19.45
CA ILE A 382 -18.49 2.01 -20.11
C ILE A 382 -17.70 3.15 -20.77
N GLU A 383 -16.68 3.69 -20.09
CA GLU A 383 -15.75 4.67 -20.68
C GLU A 383 -15.13 4.13 -21.98
N CYS A 384 -14.64 2.89 -21.96
CA CYS A 384 -14.04 2.22 -23.12
C CYS A 384 -15.06 1.98 -24.25
N ILE A 385 -16.28 1.54 -23.92
CA ILE A 385 -17.40 1.37 -24.86
C ILE A 385 -17.70 2.69 -25.53
N ILE A 386 -17.87 3.76 -24.75
CA ILE A 386 -18.18 5.08 -25.28
C ILE A 386 -17.06 5.56 -26.18
N GLU A 387 -15.79 5.37 -25.84
CA GLU A 387 -14.68 5.84 -26.65
C GLU A 387 -14.63 5.15 -28.03
N HIS A 388 -14.82 3.83 -28.07
CA HIS A 388 -14.55 3.04 -29.28
C HIS A 388 -15.80 2.64 -30.09
N ALA A 389 -17.02 2.69 -29.51
CA ALA A 389 -18.24 2.24 -30.17
C ALA A 389 -18.46 2.85 -31.58
N PRO A 390 -19.08 2.10 -32.52
CA PRO A 390 -19.49 2.63 -33.82
C PRO A 390 -20.37 3.89 -33.68
N GLY A 391 -20.23 4.85 -34.59
CA GLY A 391 -20.87 6.17 -34.45
C GLY A 391 -22.41 6.14 -34.36
N LYS A 392 -23.07 5.21 -35.09
CA LYS A 392 -24.54 5.03 -35.00
C LYS A 392 -24.96 4.51 -33.62
N MET A 393 -24.24 3.51 -33.10
CA MET A 393 -24.52 2.93 -31.79
C MET A 393 -24.25 3.92 -30.66
N PHE A 394 -23.14 4.67 -30.71
CA PHE A 394 -22.89 5.76 -29.75
C PHE A 394 -24.02 6.79 -29.74
N LYS A 395 -24.53 7.18 -30.92
CA LYS A 395 -25.67 8.12 -31.00
C LYS A 395 -26.95 7.53 -30.38
N SER A 396 -27.21 6.24 -30.60
CA SER A 396 -28.35 5.53 -29.98
C SER A 396 -28.20 5.51 -28.45
N LEU A 397 -27.02 5.10 -27.97
CA LEU A 397 -26.69 5.04 -26.55
C LEU A 397 -26.82 6.41 -25.86
N TYR A 398 -26.25 7.44 -26.48
CA TYR A 398 -26.29 8.81 -25.98
C TYR A 398 -27.72 9.31 -25.87
N ARG A 399 -28.51 9.23 -26.94
CA ARG A 399 -29.88 9.75 -26.98
C ARG A 399 -30.85 8.95 -26.12
N GLY A 400 -30.69 7.62 -26.08
CA GLY A 400 -31.58 6.71 -25.36
C GLY A 400 -31.37 6.72 -23.84
N LEU A 401 -30.11 6.82 -23.37
CA LEU A 401 -29.80 6.59 -21.95
C LEU A 401 -29.11 7.77 -21.25
N LEU A 402 -28.22 8.49 -21.92
CA LEU A 402 -27.29 9.41 -21.27
C LEU A 402 -27.72 10.88 -21.36
N LYS A 403 -28.32 11.28 -22.48
CA LYS A 403 -28.61 12.69 -22.83
C LYS A 403 -29.42 13.41 -21.77
N GLU A 404 -30.57 12.88 -21.38
CA GLU A 404 -31.48 13.51 -20.39
C GLU A 404 -30.92 13.52 -18.97
N ARG A 405 -29.87 12.72 -18.70
CA ARG A 405 -29.28 12.53 -17.37
C ARG A 405 -27.90 13.15 -17.24
N LEU A 406 -27.37 13.80 -18.28
CA LEU A 406 -26.00 14.34 -18.35
C LEU A 406 -25.63 15.20 -17.14
N ALA A 407 -26.47 16.16 -16.77
CA ALA A 407 -26.24 17.03 -15.62
C ALA A 407 -26.19 16.27 -14.29
N SER A 408 -27.00 15.21 -14.15
CA SER A 408 -27.00 14.36 -12.95
C SER A 408 -25.76 13.47 -12.89
N LEU A 409 -25.41 12.83 -14.01
CA LEU A 409 -24.23 11.96 -14.14
C LEU A 409 -22.93 12.76 -13.92
N ALA A 410 -22.86 14.00 -14.40
CA ALA A 410 -21.71 14.88 -14.22
C ALA A 410 -21.39 15.17 -12.74
N ARG A 411 -22.40 15.23 -11.88
CA ARG A 411 -22.25 15.49 -10.43
C ARG A 411 -21.93 14.24 -9.61
N ASN A 412 -22.09 13.06 -10.19
CA ASN A 412 -21.77 11.79 -9.55
C ASN A 412 -20.24 11.61 -9.44
N GLU A 413 -19.81 10.75 -8.54
CA GLU A 413 -18.41 10.44 -8.28
C GLU A 413 -17.73 9.51 -9.28
N ILE A 414 -18.49 8.58 -9.84
CA ILE A 414 -18.00 7.53 -10.74
C ILE A 414 -18.45 7.87 -12.16
N ALA A 415 -19.75 8.14 -12.34
CA ALA A 415 -20.31 8.43 -13.66
C ALA A 415 -19.77 9.73 -14.30
N CYS A 416 -19.11 10.61 -13.54
CA CYS A 416 -18.51 11.83 -14.10
C CYS A 416 -17.38 11.54 -15.11
N TYR A 417 -16.63 10.45 -14.93
CA TYR A 417 -15.60 10.03 -15.88
C TYR A 417 -16.21 9.53 -17.19
N VAL A 418 -17.31 8.78 -17.09
CA VAL A 418 -18.15 8.39 -18.24
C VAL A 418 -18.63 9.63 -19.00
N VAL A 419 -19.12 10.67 -18.30
CA VAL A 419 -19.53 11.93 -18.94
C VAL A 419 -18.38 12.61 -19.69
N CYS A 420 -17.16 12.58 -19.15
CA CYS A 420 -15.99 13.13 -19.85
C CYS A 420 -15.81 12.45 -21.23
N LYS A 421 -15.88 11.12 -21.28
CA LYS A 421 -15.80 10.34 -22.53
C LYS A 421 -16.96 10.62 -23.50
N VAL A 422 -18.17 10.86 -22.98
CA VAL A 422 -19.30 11.29 -23.81
C VAL A 422 -18.99 12.63 -24.48
N LEU A 423 -18.61 13.64 -23.70
CA LEU A 423 -18.33 15.00 -24.19
C LEU A 423 -17.24 15.01 -25.27
N GLU A 424 -16.24 14.15 -25.16
CA GLU A 424 -15.18 13.99 -26.16
C GLU A 424 -15.72 13.59 -27.55
N ARG A 425 -16.83 12.84 -27.59
CA ARG A 425 -17.41 12.29 -28.83
C ARG A 425 -18.60 13.08 -29.39
N LEU A 426 -19.15 14.05 -28.67
CA LEU A 426 -20.34 14.78 -29.12
C LEU A 426 -20.08 15.58 -30.41
N SER A 427 -21.14 15.70 -31.21
CA SER A 427 -21.21 16.63 -32.35
C SER A 427 -21.30 18.07 -31.83
N LYS A 428 -21.16 19.08 -32.71
CA LYS A 428 -21.27 20.49 -32.29
C LYS A 428 -22.64 20.78 -31.66
N ASP A 429 -23.72 20.34 -32.31
CA ASP A 429 -25.09 20.59 -31.83
C ASP A 429 -25.39 19.85 -30.53
N ASP A 430 -25.03 18.56 -30.43
CA ASP A 430 -25.25 17.78 -29.20
C ASP A 430 -24.39 18.33 -28.04
N LEU A 431 -23.21 18.88 -28.32
CA LEU A 431 -22.35 19.50 -27.32
C LEU A 431 -22.89 20.86 -26.85
N MET A 432 -23.55 21.62 -27.71
CA MET A 432 -24.24 22.86 -27.30
C MET A 432 -25.37 22.55 -26.31
N GLU A 433 -26.18 21.53 -26.57
CA GLU A 433 -27.22 21.10 -25.64
C GLU A 433 -26.62 20.57 -24.31
N ALA A 434 -25.56 19.77 -24.39
CA ALA A 434 -24.85 19.30 -23.19
C ALA A 434 -24.23 20.47 -22.39
N HIS A 435 -23.71 21.49 -23.09
CA HIS A 435 -23.21 22.72 -22.48
C HIS A 435 -24.33 23.47 -21.74
N GLU A 436 -25.51 23.64 -22.34
CA GLU A 436 -26.66 24.28 -21.68
C GLU A 436 -27.11 23.52 -20.42
N GLN A 437 -27.03 22.20 -20.41
CA GLN A 437 -27.38 21.38 -19.24
C GLN A 437 -26.31 21.40 -18.13
N ILE A 438 -25.02 21.35 -18.49
CA ILE A 438 -23.92 21.22 -17.53
C ILE A 438 -23.47 22.58 -16.99
N CYS A 439 -23.51 23.65 -17.80
CA CYS A 439 -23.01 24.96 -17.40
C CYS A 439 -23.64 25.50 -16.09
N PRO A 440 -24.97 25.42 -15.86
CA PRO A 440 -25.58 25.84 -14.61
C PRO A 440 -25.16 25.01 -13.38
N GLN A 441 -24.58 23.82 -13.60
CA GLN A 441 -24.11 22.94 -12.52
C GLN A 441 -22.65 23.21 -12.13
N ILE A 442 -21.92 24.08 -12.84
CA ILE A 442 -20.49 24.36 -12.59
C ILE A 442 -20.20 24.68 -11.11
N PRO A 443 -20.95 25.56 -10.41
CA PRO A 443 -20.71 25.80 -8.98
C PRO A 443 -20.79 24.52 -8.14
N SER A 444 -21.82 23.70 -8.38
CA SER A 444 -21.99 22.41 -7.69
C SER A 444 -20.89 21.40 -8.04
N LEU A 445 -20.38 21.42 -9.28
CA LEU A 445 -19.26 20.56 -9.70
C LEU A 445 -17.96 20.96 -8.99
N LEU A 446 -17.71 22.26 -8.78
CA LEU A 446 -16.55 22.77 -8.06
C LEU A 446 -16.60 22.40 -6.56
N GLU A 447 -17.76 22.56 -5.91
CA GLU A 447 -17.97 22.13 -4.52
C GLU A 447 -17.72 20.64 -4.31
N ARG A 448 -18.02 19.82 -5.33
CA ARG A 448 -17.81 18.36 -5.32
C ARG A 448 -16.45 17.92 -5.87
N ASN A 449 -15.54 18.86 -6.15
CA ASN A 449 -14.21 18.60 -6.73
C ASN A 449 -14.24 17.84 -8.08
N ARG A 450 -15.24 18.10 -8.94
CA ARG A 450 -15.41 17.48 -10.28
C ARG A 450 -14.76 18.29 -11.40
N PHE A 451 -13.51 18.69 -11.19
CA PHE A 451 -12.74 19.54 -12.12
C PHE A 451 -12.57 18.92 -13.52
N ALA A 452 -12.47 17.59 -13.61
CA ALA A 452 -12.29 16.88 -14.87
C ALA A 452 -13.44 17.13 -15.88
N VAL A 453 -14.69 17.21 -15.41
CA VAL A 453 -15.85 17.48 -16.27
C VAL A 453 -15.77 18.89 -16.85
N ILE A 454 -15.45 19.88 -16.01
CA ILE A 454 -15.33 21.30 -16.43
C ILE A 454 -14.18 21.46 -17.42
N LYS A 455 -13.02 20.87 -17.11
CA LYS A 455 -11.85 20.85 -17.99
C LYS A 455 -12.18 20.23 -19.35
N THR A 456 -12.85 19.08 -19.35
CA THR A 456 -13.24 18.39 -20.58
C THR A 456 -14.22 19.24 -21.38
N LEU A 457 -15.25 19.81 -20.74
CA LEU A 457 -16.22 20.68 -21.39
C LEU A 457 -15.54 21.89 -22.06
N ILE A 458 -14.65 22.60 -21.35
CA ILE A 458 -13.89 23.73 -21.91
C ILE A 458 -13.07 23.30 -23.14
N THR A 459 -12.34 22.20 -23.01
CA THR A 459 -11.51 21.67 -24.11
C THR A 459 -12.36 21.34 -25.34
N ARG A 460 -13.51 20.71 -25.13
CA ARG A 460 -14.41 20.32 -26.23
C ARG A 460 -15.14 21.51 -26.84
N CYS A 461 -15.55 22.49 -26.04
CA CYS A 461 -16.09 23.75 -26.55
C CYS A 461 -15.07 24.47 -27.44
N ALA A 462 -13.80 24.53 -27.03
CA ALA A 462 -12.74 25.12 -27.85
C ALA A 462 -12.54 24.36 -29.17
N VAL A 463 -12.49 23.03 -29.15
CA VAL A 463 -12.33 22.19 -30.36
C VAL A 463 -13.52 22.32 -31.33
N ARG A 464 -14.73 22.61 -30.83
CA ARG A 464 -15.95 22.73 -31.63
C ARG A 464 -16.38 24.17 -31.91
N GLU A 465 -15.58 25.15 -31.50
CA GLU A 465 -15.86 26.58 -31.64
C GLU A 465 -17.23 26.94 -31.03
N ILE A 466 -17.47 26.49 -29.80
CA ILE A 466 -18.62 26.87 -28.98
C ILE A 466 -18.15 27.93 -27.99
N ASP A 467 -18.93 29.00 -27.83
CA ASP A 467 -18.62 30.09 -26.91
C ASP A 467 -18.58 29.58 -25.46
N SER A 468 -17.52 29.95 -24.75
CA SER A 468 -17.25 29.54 -23.37
C SER A 468 -17.47 30.69 -22.37
N GLN A 469 -18.06 31.80 -22.81
CA GLN A 469 -18.42 32.95 -21.96
C GLN A 469 -19.28 32.54 -20.77
N ALA A 470 -20.29 31.68 -20.99
CA ALA A 470 -21.18 31.24 -19.93
C ALA A 470 -20.43 30.45 -18.84
N ILE A 471 -19.47 29.62 -19.23
CA ILE A 471 -18.59 28.89 -18.31
C ILE A 471 -17.73 29.88 -17.51
N ALA A 472 -17.18 30.91 -18.15
CA ALA A 472 -16.38 31.94 -17.50
C ALA A 472 -17.19 32.71 -16.44
N VAL A 473 -18.45 33.06 -16.73
CA VAL A 473 -19.34 33.72 -15.77
C VAL A 473 -19.57 32.84 -14.54
N GLN A 474 -19.89 31.56 -14.74
CA GLN A 474 -20.12 30.62 -13.63
C GLN A 474 -18.87 30.40 -12.77
N LEU A 475 -17.68 30.30 -13.40
CA LEU A 475 -16.41 30.22 -12.68
C LEU A 475 -16.09 31.49 -11.89
N SER A 476 -16.40 32.66 -12.46
CA SER A 476 -16.24 33.96 -11.79
C SER A 476 -17.17 34.16 -10.62
N GLU A 477 -18.41 33.68 -10.71
CA GLU A 477 -19.34 33.69 -9.57
C GLU A 477 -18.87 32.74 -8.46
N ALA A 478 -18.42 31.53 -8.81
CA ALA A 478 -17.99 30.52 -7.86
C ALA A 478 -16.69 30.91 -7.11
N TYR A 479 -15.74 31.55 -7.80
CA TYR A 479 -14.46 32.00 -7.23
C TYR A 479 -14.34 33.53 -7.22
N ASN A 480 -15.38 34.22 -6.75
CA ASN A 480 -15.35 35.67 -6.64
C ASN A 480 -14.48 36.16 -5.46
N GLY A 481 -13.80 37.29 -5.63
CA GLY A 481 -12.93 37.96 -4.65
C GLY A 481 -13.07 39.48 -4.70
N PRO A 482 -12.29 40.22 -3.89
CA PRO A 482 -12.43 41.68 -3.73
C PRO A 482 -12.24 42.48 -5.02
N GLU A 483 -11.41 41.97 -5.94
CA GLU A 483 -11.06 42.61 -7.21
C GLU A 483 -11.56 41.82 -8.45
N GLY A 484 -12.48 40.86 -8.25
CA GLY A 484 -12.97 39.96 -9.31
C GLY A 484 -12.56 38.51 -9.07
N PHE A 485 -12.28 37.76 -10.13
CA PHE A 485 -11.91 36.34 -10.02
C PHE A 485 -10.67 36.13 -9.15
N ASP A 486 -10.77 35.24 -8.16
CA ASP A 486 -9.70 34.92 -7.23
C ASP A 486 -9.08 33.56 -7.54
N ILE A 487 -7.95 33.58 -8.25
CA ILE A 487 -7.22 32.38 -8.65
C ILE A 487 -6.62 31.63 -7.46
N VAL A 488 -6.40 32.28 -6.31
CA VAL A 488 -5.86 31.63 -5.11
C VAL A 488 -6.85 30.59 -4.57
N LYS A 489 -8.16 30.85 -4.68
CA LYS A 489 -9.21 29.88 -4.30
C LYS A 489 -9.23 28.64 -5.18
N LEU A 490 -8.89 28.79 -6.47
CA LEU A 490 -8.80 27.67 -7.42
C LEU A 490 -7.51 26.86 -7.25
N LEU A 491 -6.38 27.54 -7.08
CA LEU A 491 -5.06 26.91 -7.05
C LEU A 491 -4.63 26.45 -5.66
N LYS A 492 -5.17 27.06 -4.60
CA LYS A 492 -4.85 26.78 -3.19
C LYS A 492 -3.34 26.62 -2.94
N PRO A 493 -2.53 27.66 -3.24
CA PRO A 493 -1.11 27.66 -2.87
C PRO A 493 -0.95 27.52 -1.36
N ASP A 494 0.15 26.90 -0.93
CA ASP A 494 0.42 26.71 0.50
C ASP A 494 0.67 28.09 1.14
N THR A 495 -0.19 28.51 2.08
CA THR A 495 -0.10 29.78 2.79
C THR A 495 0.56 29.59 4.16
N ASP A 496 1.29 30.61 4.64
CA ASP A 496 1.90 30.59 5.99
C ASP A 496 0.87 30.86 7.11
N GLU A 497 -0.35 31.26 6.75
CA GLU A 497 -1.45 31.42 7.70
C GLU A 497 -2.25 30.11 7.83
N PRO A 498 -2.59 29.68 9.06
CA PRO A 498 -3.55 28.61 9.28
C PRO A 498 -4.89 29.03 8.66
N ALA A 499 -5.44 28.20 7.78
CA ALA A 499 -6.70 28.47 7.11
C ALA A 499 -7.82 28.77 8.14
N ALA A 500 -8.17 30.04 8.31
CA ALA A 500 -9.24 30.48 9.21
C ALA A 500 -10.66 30.11 8.73
N ASN A 501 -10.81 29.24 7.73
CA ASN A 501 -12.10 28.76 7.23
C ASN A 501 -12.13 27.22 7.22
N GLY A 502 -12.14 26.63 8.42
CA GLY A 502 -12.37 25.20 8.65
C GLY A 502 -13.81 24.83 9.02
N ASN A 503 -14.80 25.71 8.79
CA ASN A 503 -16.21 25.49 9.16
C ASN A 503 -17.17 25.70 7.99
N ALA A 504 -16.98 24.98 6.89
CA ALA A 504 -18.10 24.65 6.02
C ALA A 504 -18.69 23.31 6.52
N PRO A 505 -19.94 23.27 7.02
CA PRO A 505 -20.54 22.01 7.47
C PRO A 505 -20.66 21.04 6.29
N ALA A 506 -20.34 19.77 6.52
CA ALA A 506 -20.52 18.72 5.54
C ALA A 506 -22.01 18.63 5.12
N PRO A 507 -22.33 18.45 3.83
CA PRO A 507 -23.70 18.24 3.40
C PRO A 507 -24.30 17.02 4.11
N GLU A 508 -25.47 17.18 4.72
CA GLU A 508 -26.13 16.13 5.51
C GLU A 508 -26.35 14.85 4.68
N GLY A 509 -25.89 13.71 5.20
CA GLY A 509 -26.19 12.37 4.67
C GLY A 509 -25.00 11.52 4.19
N MET A 510 -23.75 11.97 4.28
CA MET A 510 -22.58 11.15 3.91
C MET A 510 -21.85 10.51 5.12
N PRO A 511 -21.45 9.23 5.04
CA PRO A 511 -20.57 8.59 6.03
C PRO A 511 -19.18 9.23 6.11
N ALA A 512 -18.65 9.44 7.32
CA ALA A 512 -17.39 10.15 7.58
C ALA A 512 -16.15 9.58 6.85
N HIS A 513 -16.08 8.26 6.64
CA HIS A 513 -14.95 7.63 5.95
C HIS A 513 -14.83 8.01 4.45
N ILE A 514 -15.95 8.39 3.80
CA ILE A 514 -15.97 8.82 2.38
C ILE A 514 -15.60 10.30 2.26
N ALA A 515 -15.81 11.09 3.30
CA ALA A 515 -15.39 12.49 3.35
C ALA A 515 -13.86 12.63 3.49
N GLU A 516 -13.22 11.70 4.23
CA GLU A 516 -11.77 11.71 4.47
C GLU A 516 -10.94 11.20 3.28
N GLU A 517 -11.42 10.20 2.52
CA GLU A 517 -10.70 9.72 1.31
C GLU A 517 -10.76 10.71 0.12
N ARG A 518 -11.70 11.68 0.13
CA ARG A 518 -12.02 12.50 -1.05
C ARG A 518 -11.31 13.83 -1.21
N ALA A 519 -10.42 14.19 -0.32
CA ALA A 519 -9.70 15.44 -0.44
C ALA A 519 -8.27 15.30 0.04
N ASN A 520 -7.46 14.42 -0.58
CA ASN A 520 -6.02 14.65 -0.57
C ASN A 520 -5.80 16.08 -1.12
N PRO A 521 -5.32 17.04 -0.31
CA PRO A 521 -5.18 18.43 -0.75
C PRO A 521 -4.31 18.54 -2.01
N HIS A 522 -3.34 17.64 -2.16
CA HIS A 522 -2.47 17.54 -3.33
C HIS A 522 -3.24 17.18 -4.61
N THR A 523 -4.22 16.27 -4.54
CA THR A 523 -5.04 15.90 -5.71
C THR A 523 -5.93 17.04 -6.15
N ILE A 524 -6.56 17.76 -5.21
CA ILE A 524 -7.39 18.93 -5.51
C ILE A 524 -6.53 20.03 -6.13
N LYS A 525 -5.35 20.30 -5.57
CA LYS A 525 -4.37 21.26 -6.07
C LYS A 525 -3.89 20.94 -7.49
N LEU A 526 -3.58 19.67 -7.78
CA LEU A 526 -3.25 19.20 -9.13
C LEU A 526 -4.41 19.45 -10.11
N GLN A 527 -5.63 19.06 -9.74
CA GLN A 527 -6.80 19.19 -10.62
C GLN A 527 -7.17 20.67 -10.86
N GLY A 528 -7.06 21.51 -9.84
CA GLY A 528 -7.22 22.97 -9.96
C GLY A 528 -6.17 23.59 -10.88
N SER A 529 -4.90 23.19 -10.75
CA SER A 529 -3.83 23.63 -11.65
C SER A 529 -4.07 23.21 -13.11
N LEU A 530 -4.49 21.96 -13.35
CA LEU A 530 -4.82 21.48 -14.70
C LEU A 530 -6.01 22.21 -15.32
N LEU A 531 -7.03 22.55 -14.52
CA LEU A 531 -8.15 23.36 -14.98
C LEU A 531 -7.70 24.77 -15.37
N ALA A 532 -6.90 25.44 -14.53
CA ALA A 532 -6.37 26.77 -14.81
C ALA A 532 -5.50 26.80 -16.07
N GLN A 533 -4.62 25.79 -16.25
CA GLN A 533 -3.82 25.64 -17.47
C GLN A 533 -4.71 25.51 -18.72
N THR A 534 -5.80 24.74 -18.63
CA THR A 534 -6.75 24.58 -19.73
C THR A 534 -7.46 25.90 -20.07
N MET A 535 -7.86 26.66 -19.05
CA MET A 535 -8.48 27.98 -19.24
C MET A 535 -7.54 28.98 -19.92
N ILE A 536 -6.23 28.95 -19.63
CA ILE A 536 -5.22 29.82 -20.25
C ILE A 536 -5.06 29.53 -21.76
N LEU A 537 -5.21 28.27 -22.17
CA LEU A 537 -5.04 27.85 -23.56
C LEU A 537 -6.23 28.24 -24.45
N VAL A 538 -7.42 28.47 -23.86
CA VAL A 538 -8.63 28.84 -24.61
C VAL A 538 -8.75 30.36 -24.71
N PRO A 539 -8.79 30.95 -25.92
CA PRO A 539 -8.90 32.40 -26.10
C PRO A 539 -10.24 32.95 -25.59
N GLY A 540 -10.23 34.22 -25.18
CA GLY A 540 -11.42 34.92 -24.68
C GLY A 540 -11.49 34.98 -23.16
N SER A 541 -12.69 35.05 -22.60
CA SER A 541 -12.90 35.42 -21.19
C SER A 541 -12.33 34.43 -20.19
N LEU A 542 -12.21 33.14 -20.50
CA LEU A 542 -11.58 32.16 -19.62
C LEU A 542 -10.09 32.47 -19.38
N SER A 543 -9.34 32.75 -20.44
CA SER A 543 -7.92 33.15 -20.32
C SER A 543 -7.77 34.50 -19.61
N ALA A 544 -8.68 35.45 -19.86
CA ALA A 544 -8.66 36.76 -19.21
C ALA A 544 -8.81 36.64 -17.68
N LEU A 545 -9.77 35.83 -17.19
CA LEU A 545 -9.97 35.61 -15.74
C LEU A 545 -8.69 35.16 -15.04
N ILE A 546 -7.98 34.21 -15.63
CA ILE A 546 -6.75 33.66 -15.05
C ILE A 546 -5.60 34.67 -15.11
N LEU A 547 -5.39 35.29 -16.28
CA LEU A 547 -4.25 36.18 -16.50
C LEU A 547 -4.38 37.51 -15.74
N GLU A 548 -5.58 38.07 -15.65
CA GLU A 548 -5.85 39.28 -14.88
C GLU A 548 -5.70 39.03 -13.38
N SER A 549 -6.25 37.91 -12.88
CA SER A 549 -6.12 37.52 -11.48
C SER A 549 -4.66 37.29 -11.09
N LEU A 550 -3.87 36.55 -11.89
CA LEU A 550 -2.43 36.35 -11.65
C LEU A 550 -1.64 37.67 -11.66
N ALA A 551 -1.98 38.60 -12.54
CA ALA A 551 -1.31 39.89 -12.62
C ALA A 551 -1.66 40.84 -11.46
N ALA A 552 -2.77 40.60 -10.76
CA ALA A 552 -3.22 41.38 -9.60
C ALA A 552 -2.64 40.85 -8.26
N LEU A 553 -2.08 39.65 -8.24
CA LEU A 553 -1.52 39.07 -7.01
C LEU A 553 -0.28 39.84 -6.52
N PRO A 554 0.02 39.79 -5.20
CA PRO A 554 1.28 40.31 -4.65
C PRO A 554 2.50 39.48 -5.09
N PRO A 555 3.69 40.10 -5.21
CA PRO A 555 4.94 39.42 -5.57
C PRO A 555 5.29 38.21 -4.68
N SER A 556 5.06 38.33 -3.37
CA SER A 556 5.34 37.27 -2.39
C SER A 556 4.50 36.01 -2.64
N THR A 557 3.22 36.17 -3.00
CA THR A 557 2.32 35.05 -3.32
C THR A 557 2.74 34.35 -4.62
N LEU A 558 3.12 35.12 -5.65
CA LEU A 558 3.59 34.56 -6.91
C LEU A 558 4.90 33.78 -6.77
N GLN A 559 5.81 34.24 -5.91
CA GLN A 559 7.06 33.51 -5.61
C GLN A 559 6.78 32.16 -4.97
N LYS A 560 5.85 32.10 -3.99
CA LYS A 560 5.41 30.84 -3.39
C LYS A 560 4.80 29.90 -4.44
N MET A 561 3.94 30.43 -5.30
CA MET A 561 3.36 29.68 -6.42
C MET A 561 4.41 29.17 -7.41
N ALA A 562 5.52 29.88 -7.59
CA ALA A 562 6.62 29.46 -8.46
C ALA A 562 7.46 28.32 -7.86
N CYS A 563 7.61 28.28 -6.53
CA CYS A 563 8.31 27.22 -5.81
C CYS A 563 7.45 25.95 -5.63
N ASP A 564 6.13 26.05 -5.87
CA ASP A 564 5.21 24.93 -5.78
C ASP A 564 5.35 23.94 -6.94
N THR A 565 5.38 22.63 -6.64
CA THR A 565 5.60 21.57 -7.63
C THR A 565 4.50 21.48 -8.69
N MET A 566 3.26 21.83 -8.35
CA MET A 566 2.09 21.70 -9.22
C MET A 566 1.70 23.04 -9.84
N ILE A 567 1.66 24.11 -9.03
CA ILE A 567 1.20 25.44 -9.45
C ILE A 567 2.21 26.14 -10.38
N CYS A 568 3.51 25.86 -10.27
CA CYS A 568 4.52 26.44 -11.16
C CYS A 568 4.24 26.19 -12.64
N ARG A 569 3.52 25.11 -12.98
CA ARG A 569 3.08 24.79 -14.35
C ARG A 569 2.01 25.75 -14.86
N THR A 570 1.11 26.21 -13.99
CA THR A 570 0.12 27.25 -14.33
C THR A 570 0.82 28.57 -14.65
N LEU A 571 1.87 28.94 -13.90
CA LEU A 571 2.66 30.14 -14.18
C LEU A 571 3.43 30.02 -15.50
N GLN A 572 4.05 28.88 -15.79
CA GLN A 572 4.70 28.61 -17.08
C GLN A 572 3.71 28.78 -18.25
N ALA A 573 2.51 28.21 -18.14
CA ALA A 573 1.47 28.35 -19.15
C ALA A 573 1.02 29.81 -19.33
N ALA A 574 0.85 30.56 -18.23
CA ALA A 574 0.46 31.97 -18.28
C ALA A 574 1.51 32.85 -18.98
N MET A 575 2.81 32.54 -18.82
CA MET A 575 3.90 33.28 -19.45
C MET A 575 4.11 32.93 -20.91
N THR A 576 3.86 31.69 -21.31
CA THR A 576 4.14 31.19 -22.67
C THR A 576 2.93 31.19 -23.60
N SER A 577 1.72 31.33 -23.05
CA SER A 577 0.49 31.34 -23.85
C SER A 577 0.42 32.52 -24.83
N GLN A 578 -0.05 32.22 -26.03
CA GLN A 578 -0.32 33.21 -27.09
C GLN A 578 -1.49 34.13 -26.73
N ASN A 579 -2.40 33.68 -25.86
CA ASN A 579 -3.55 34.46 -25.39
C ASN A 579 -3.14 35.55 -24.39
N ALA A 580 -1.95 35.47 -23.81
CA ALA A 580 -1.44 36.48 -22.89
C ALA A 580 -0.93 37.72 -23.65
N SER A 581 -1.50 38.88 -23.36
CA SER A 581 -1.01 40.13 -23.96
C SER A 581 0.42 40.45 -23.50
N ILE A 582 1.18 41.18 -24.32
CA ILE A 582 2.53 41.65 -23.97
C ILE A 582 2.50 42.45 -22.66
N ILE A 583 1.44 43.23 -22.41
CA ILE A 583 1.26 44.03 -21.19
C ILE A 583 1.06 43.11 -19.97
N SER A 584 0.22 42.09 -20.10
CA SER A 584 -0.06 41.14 -19.02
C SER A 584 1.20 40.32 -18.67
N ARG A 585 1.91 39.81 -19.68
CA ARG A 585 3.19 39.10 -19.48
C ARG A 585 4.23 39.99 -18.83
N ARG A 586 4.38 41.24 -19.30
CA ARG A 586 5.28 42.22 -18.69
C ARG A 586 4.95 42.45 -17.21
N LYS A 587 3.69 42.73 -16.88
CA LYS A 587 3.25 42.96 -15.50
C LYS A 587 3.58 41.75 -14.62
N LEU A 588 3.26 40.55 -15.07
CA LEU A 588 3.52 39.31 -14.33
C LEU A 588 5.03 39.09 -14.11
N ILE A 589 5.85 39.23 -15.15
CA ILE A 589 7.30 39.01 -15.08
C ILE A 589 7.99 40.04 -14.18
N GLN A 590 7.57 41.30 -14.23
CA GLN A 590 8.15 42.37 -13.42
C GLN A 590 8.00 42.15 -11.91
N GLN A 591 7.01 41.36 -11.48
CA GLN A 591 6.84 41.03 -10.07
C GLN A 591 7.93 40.10 -9.52
N PHE A 592 8.68 39.41 -10.37
CA PHE A 592 9.77 38.52 -9.95
C PHE A 592 11.14 39.23 -9.87
N PHE A 593 11.22 40.51 -10.23
CA PHE A 593 12.48 41.25 -10.19
C PHE A 593 13.03 41.34 -8.77
N GLY A 594 14.33 41.09 -8.62
CA GLY A 594 15.02 41.02 -7.32
C GLY A 594 14.99 39.64 -6.66
N HIS A 595 14.27 38.66 -7.23
CA HIS A 595 14.17 37.29 -6.72
C HIS A 595 14.50 36.21 -7.78
N ILE A 596 14.85 36.59 -9.01
CA ILE A 596 15.22 35.66 -10.09
C ILE A 596 16.43 34.81 -9.68
N GLY A 597 17.43 35.42 -9.03
CA GLY A 597 18.63 34.72 -8.56
C GLY A 597 18.28 33.55 -7.62
N GLU A 598 17.43 33.81 -6.63
CA GLU A 598 16.93 32.80 -5.68
C GLU A 598 16.04 31.76 -6.36
N MET A 599 15.10 32.20 -7.22
CA MET A 599 14.20 31.31 -7.96
C MET A 599 14.95 30.35 -8.87
N ALA A 600 16.06 30.76 -9.48
CA ALA A 600 16.87 29.91 -10.34
C ALA A 600 17.63 28.79 -9.59
N LEU A 601 17.75 28.89 -8.25
CA LEU A 601 18.34 27.86 -7.40
C LEU A 601 17.32 26.80 -6.96
N ASP A 602 16.02 27.10 -7.03
CA ASP A 602 14.94 26.18 -6.66
C ASP A 602 14.58 25.20 -7.81
N ARG A 603 14.17 23.98 -7.46
CA ARG A 603 13.87 22.90 -8.41
C ARG A 603 12.64 23.19 -9.29
N CYS A 604 11.68 23.94 -8.78
CA CYS A 604 10.40 24.24 -9.45
C CYS A 604 10.44 25.64 -10.07
N ALA A 605 10.89 26.64 -9.31
CA ALA A 605 10.92 28.03 -9.75
C ALA A 605 11.95 28.26 -10.87
N SER A 606 13.04 27.48 -10.96
CA SER A 606 13.99 27.54 -12.08
C SER A 606 13.34 27.31 -13.43
N ARG A 607 12.30 26.47 -13.50
CA ARG A 607 11.51 26.25 -14.73
C ARG A 607 10.64 27.45 -15.09
N VAL A 608 10.15 28.16 -14.08
CA VAL A 608 9.43 29.44 -14.29
C VAL A 608 10.41 30.48 -14.83
N VAL A 609 11.63 30.57 -14.29
CA VAL A 609 12.70 31.45 -14.80
C VAL A 609 13.04 31.12 -16.25
N ASP A 610 13.20 29.85 -16.61
CA ASP A 610 13.43 29.45 -18.00
C ASP A 610 12.25 29.82 -18.92
N ALA A 611 11.00 29.65 -18.46
CA ALA A 611 9.82 30.02 -19.24
C ALA A 611 9.71 31.53 -19.50
N ILE A 612 10.31 32.39 -18.66
CA ILE A 612 10.38 33.84 -18.91
C ILE A 612 11.14 34.13 -20.22
N TRP A 613 12.13 33.32 -20.59
CA TRP A 613 12.85 33.49 -21.85
C TRP A 613 11.90 33.46 -23.04
N GLU A 614 10.96 32.51 -23.09
CA GLU A 614 9.95 32.43 -24.14
C GLU A 614 8.83 33.47 -23.96
N GLY A 615 8.39 33.72 -22.72
CA GLY A 615 7.35 34.70 -22.39
C GLY A 615 7.72 36.17 -22.61
N THR A 616 9.00 36.47 -22.83
CA THR A 616 9.52 37.83 -23.13
C THR A 616 9.60 38.14 -24.63
N HIS A 617 8.90 37.39 -25.48
CA HIS A 617 8.69 37.78 -26.88
C HIS A 617 8.01 39.17 -26.95
N GLY A 618 8.66 40.13 -27.63
CA GLY A 618 8.31 41.55 -27.65
C GLY A 618 8.84 42.40 -26.48
N LEU A 619 9.66 41.84 -25.58
CA LEU A 619 10.14 42.49 -24.33
C LEU A 619 11.65 42.29 -24.11
N ALA A 620 12.48 42.53 -25.14
CA ALA A 620 13.91 42.22 -25.11
C ALA A 620 14.69 42.88 -23.96
N PHE A 621 14.30 44.09 -23.52
CA PHE A 621 14.95 44.80 -22.41
C PHE A 621 14.79 44.09 -21.05
N ILE A 622 13.72 43.33 -20.86
CA ILE A 622 13.49 42.56 -19.62
C ILE A 622 14.51 41.42 -19.52
N ARG A 623 14.85 40.78 -20.64
CA ARG A 623 15.85 39.70 -20.65
C ARG A 623 17.21 40.20 -20.18
N GLU A 624 17.61 41.40 -20.57
CA GLU A 624 18.89 41.98 -20.14
C GLU A 624 18.92 42.28 -18.64
N ARG A 625 17.81 42.77 -18.08
CA ARG A 625 17.67 42.98 -16.63
C ARG A 625 17.73 41.67 -15.84
N ILE A 626 17.07 40.62 -16.33
CA ILE A 626 17.10 39.30 -15.70
C ILE A 626 18.50 38.68 -15.81
N ALA A 627 19.18 38.83 -16.96
CA ALA A 627 20.54 38.37 -17.14
C ALA A 627 21.54 39.10 -16.21
N GLU A 628 21.33 40.39 -15.93
CA GLU A 628 22.10 41.13 -14.93
C GLU A 628 21.95 40.50 -13.54
N GLU A 629 20.73 40.23 -13.10
CA GLU A 629 20.44 39.62 -11.80
C GLU A 629 20.96 38.17 -11.68
N LEU A 630 20.86 37.38 -12.76
CA LEU A 630 21.49 36.05 -12.83
C LEU A 630 23.02 36.15 -12.72
N ASN A 631 23.63 37.15 -13.37
CA ASN A 631 25.08 37.35 -13.33
C ASN A 631 25.57 37.80 -11.94
N GLU A 632 24.78 38.58 -11.19
CA GLU A 632 25.05 38.94 -9.79
C GLU A 632 25.08 37.69 -8.87
N ASN A 633 24.36 36.63 -9.24
CA ASN A 633 24.25 35.37 -8.48
C ASN A 633 25.07 34.22 -9.08
N GLU A 634 26.07 34.50 -9.93
CA GLU A 634 26.80 33.48 -10.71
C GLU A 634 27.40 32.35 -9.87
N ALA A 635 28.06 32.67 -8.75
CA ALA A 635 28.74 31.66 -7.93
C ALA A 635 27.74 30.61 -7.42
N ALA A 636 26.63 31.08 -6.83
CA ALA A 636 25.57 30.20 -6.34
C ALA A 636 24.90 29.40 -7.46
N LEU A 637 24.65 30.02 -8.62
CA LEU A 637 24.02 29.36 -9.75
C LEU A 637 24.90 28.27 -10.36
N ARG A 638 26.21 28.48 -10.46
CA ARG A 638 27.14 27.48 -11.00
C ARG A 638 27.33 26.30 -10.06
N ASP A 639 27.23 26.50 -8.76
CA ASP A 639 27.35 25.42 -7.77
C ASP A 639 26.07 24.57 -7.68
N ASN A 640 24.90 25.14 -7.99
CA ASN A 640 23.61 24.44 -7.98
C ASN A 640 23.26 23.77 -9.34
N PRO A 641 22.81 22.49 -9.39
CA PRO A 641 22.42 21.83 -10.63
C PRO A 641 21.32 22.53 -11.44
N CYS A 642 20.29 23.08 -10.80
CA CYS A 642 19.21 23.82 -11.46
C CYS A 642 19.72 25.19 -11.96
N GLY A 643 20.53 25.86 -11.14
CA GLY A 643 21.19 27.11 -11.51
C GLY A 643 22.09 26.95 -12.75
N ARG A 644 22.84 25.84 -12.86
CA ARG A 644 23.64 25.52 -14.06
C ARG A 644 22.79 25.34 -15.31
N ALA A 645 21.63 24.70 -15.17
CA ALA A 645 20.69 24.54 -16.29
C ALA A 645 20.16 25.89 -16.76
N VAL A 646 19.70 26.75 -15.85
CA VAL A 646 19.25 28.12 -16.15
C VAL A 646 20.39 28.93 -16.79
N TRP A 647 21.60 28.86 -16.24
CA TRP A 647 22.79 29.53 -16.76
C TRP A 647 23.10 29.15 -18.22
N LYS A 648 22.98 27.85 -18.54
CA LYS A 648 23.13 27.32 -19.90
C LYS A 648 22.00 27.78 -20.82
N ASN A 649 20.74 27.66 -20.37
CA ASN A 649 19.54 27.99 -21.15
C ASN A 649 19.48 29.47 -21.53
N TRP A 650 19.86 30.34 -20.58
CA TRP A 650 19.98 31.78 -20.77
C TRP A 650 21.27 32.21 -21.46
N LYS A 651 22.17 31.27 -21.80
CA LYS A 651 23.46 31.51 -22.47
C LYS A 651 24.31 32.56 -21.74
N MET A 652 24.38 32.47 -20.42
CA MET A 652 25.03 33.47 -19.58
C MET A 652 26.55 33.56 -19.79
N ASP A 653 27.19 32.49 -20.27
CA ASP A 653 28.61 32.53 -20.71
C ASP A 653 28.81 33.47 -21.92
N LEU A 654 27.85 33.50 -22.86
CA LEU A 654 27.87 34.43 -23.98
C LEU A 654 27.59 35.86 -23.50
N TYR A 655 26.66 36.04 -22.56
CA TYR A 655 26.38 37.34 -21.93
C TYR A 655 27.64 37.95 -21.29
N LYS A 656 28.41 37.14 -20.54
CA LYS A 656 29.66 37.58 -19.89
C LYS A 656 30.79 37.85 -20.89
N ARG A 657 31.05 36.92 -21.81
CA ARG A 657 32.22 37.00 -22.70
C ARG A 657 32.00 37.99 -23.85
N ARG A 658 30.78 38.07 -24.37
CA ARG A 658 30.40 38.89 -25.54
C ARG A 658 28.97 39.40 -25.37
N ARG A 659 28.77 40.33 -24.43
CA ARG A 659 27.45 40.94 -24.15
C ARG A 659 26.75 41.45 -25.40
N GLY A 660 27.47 42.06 -26.34
CA GLY A 660 26.90 42.54 -27.61
C GLY A 660 26.28 41.43 -28.48
N ASP A 661 26.94 40.27 -28.58
CA ASP A 661 26.43 39.12 -29.34
C ASP A 661 25.22 38.49 -28.66
N TRP A 662 25.25 38.42 -27.32
CA TRP A 662 24.11 37.95 -26.53
C TRP A 662 22.90 38.88 -26.69
N VAL A 663 23.08 40.19 -26.60
CA VAL A 663 21.99 41.18 -26.78
C VAL A 663 21.42 41.09 -28.18
N LYS A 664 22.26 40.92 -29.21
CA LYS A 664 21.83 40.70 -30.59
C LYS A 664 21.00 39.41 -30.73
N GLN A 665 21.46 38.31 -30.15
CA GLN A 665 20.73 37.03 -30.15
C GLN A 665 19.41 37.12 -29.38
N SER A 666 19.41 37.80 -28.24
CA SER A 666 18.24 38.02 -27.40
C SER A 666 17.19 38.86 -28.14
N LYS A 667 17.59 39.97 -28.77
CA LYS A 667 16.70 40.82 -29.60
C LYS A 667 16.14 40.04 -30.80
N ASN A 668 16.97 39.29 -31.51
CA ASN A 668 16.52 38.48 -32.65
C ASN A 668 15.50 37.42 -32.24
N LYS A 669 15.70 36.76 -31.09
CA LYS A 669 14.78 35.73 -30.58
C LYS A 669 13.52 36.31 -29.91
N ALA A 670 13.51 37.61 -29.57
CA ALA A 670 12.35 38.30 -29.00
C ALA A 670 11.41 38.92 -30.04
N SER A 671 11.83 39.04 -31.32
CA SER A 671 11.18 39.86 -32.36
C SER A 671 11.12 41.36 -32.02
N ASN A 672 11.25 42.23 -33.03
CA ASN A 672 11.59 43.65 -32.86
C ASN A 672 10.38 44.62 -32.88
N ASP A 673 9.15 44.12 -32.75
CA ASP A 673 7.93 44.95 -32.91
C ASP A 673 7.38 45.55 -31.60
N GLY A 674 8.05 45.36 -30.47
CA GLY A 674 7.59 45.85 -29.17
C GLY A 674 8.33 47.10 -28.69
N PHE A 675 7.76 48.29 -28.96
CA PHE A 675 8.04 49.56 -28.26
C PHE A 675 9.31 50.36 -28.70
N GLN A 676 9.14 51.28 -29.67
CA GLN A 676 10.09 52.39 -29.89
C GLN A 676 9.77 53.58 -28.96
N SER A 677 10.83 54.15 -28.41
CA SER A 677 10.86 55.29 -27.49
C SER A 677 10.36 56.61 -28.10
N PHE A 678 9.79 57.47 -27.26
CA PHE A 678 9.44 58.86 -27.54
C PHE A 678 10.60 59.64 -28.21
N SER A 679 10.45 60.05 -29.48
CA SER A 679 10.78 61.39 -30.01
C SER A 679 10.46 61.52 -31.51
N GLU A 680 9.92 62.70 -31.85
CA GLU A 680 9.83 63.39 -33.15
C GLU A 680 8.90 62.89 -34.29
N GLN A 681 7.90 63.76 -34.53
CA GLN A 681 7.04 64.03 -35.68
C GLN A 681 7.32 63.36 -37.04
N ALA A 682 6.27 62.73 -37.60
CA ALA A 682 5.79 62.96 -38.98
C ALA A 682 4.37 62.39 -39.18
N ALA A 683 3.61 63.03 -40.08
CA ALA A 683 2.15 62.96 -40.23
C ALA A 683 1.63 61.79 -41.10
N GLY A 684 0.33 61.45 -40.95
CA GLY A 684 -0.47 60.84 -42.04
C GLY A 684 -1.72 60.00 -41.66
N GLY A 685 -2.91 60.63 -41.71
CA GLY A 685 -4.27 60.07 -42.05
C GLY A 685 -4.95 59.04 -41.13
N GLU A 686 -6.26 59.03 -40.81
CA GLU A 686 -7.46 59.83 -41.14
C GLU A 686 -8.46 59.69 -39.95
N LYS A 687 -9.23 60.74 -39.61
CA LYS A 687 -10.30 60.73 -38.57
C LYS A 687 -11.68 60.94 -39.20
N LYS A 688 -12.68 60.18 -38.74
CA LYS A 688 -14.12 60.42 -39.04
C LYS A 688 -14.63 61.69 -38.31
N SER A 689 -15.57 62.39 -38.96
CA SER A 689 -16.02 63.76 -38.66
C SER A 689 -16.98 63.89 -37.46
N ALA A 690 -16.86 65.01 -36.74
CA ALA A 690 -17.65 65.40 -35.57
C ALA A 690 -19.18 65.48 -35.80
N ILE A 691 -19.63 65.50 -37.06
CA ILE A 691 -21.07 65.48 -37.40
C ILE A 691 -21.68 64.08 -37.27
N GLN A 692 -20.89 63.00 -37.40
CA GLN A 692 -21.37 61.62 -37.19
C GLN A 692 -21.61 61.34 -35.70
N LEU A 693 -20.71 61.80 -34.83
CA LEU A 693 -20.81 61.67 -33.36
C LEU A 693 -21.98 62.48 -32.75
N ALA A 694 -22.45 63.53 -33.44
CA ALA A 694 -23.57 64.34 -32.98
C ALA A 694 -24.95 63.70 -33.25
N ARG A 695 -25.09 62.87 -34.31
CA ARG A 695 -26.36 62.20 -34.65
C ARG A 695 -26.67 61.01 -33.75
N GLU A 696 -25.65 60.26 -33.33
CA GLU A 696 -25.82 59.09 -32.44
C GLU A 696 -26.23 59.49 -31.03
N ARG A 697 -25.74 60.64 -30.53
CA ARG A 697 -26.13 61.16 -29.21
C ARG A 697 -27.58 61.64 -29.14
N HIS A 698 -28.16 62.08 -30.25
CA HIS A 698 -29.55 62.52 -30.29
C HIS A 698 -30.57 61.36 -30.35
N ALA A 699 -30.16 60.19 -30.86
CA ALA A 699 -30.99 58.99 -30.89
C ALA A 699 -31.07 58.31 -29.51
N ALA A 700 -29.96 58.28 -28.76
CA ALA A 700 -29.89 57.64 -27.44
C ALA A 700 -30.73 58.34 -26.36
N ASN A 701 -30.93 59.66 -26.45
CA ASN A 701 -31.71 60.42 -25.47
C ASN A 701 -33.24 60.31 -25.65
N LYS A 702 -33.73 59.90 -26.84
CA LYS A 702 -35.16 59.74 -27.10
C LYS A 702 -35.72 58.40 -26.60
N THR A 703 -34.87 57.37 -26.52
CA THR A 703 -35.23 56.03 -26.02
C THR A 703 -35.31 55.99 -24.50
N ARG A 704 -34.52 56.82 -23.82
CA ARG A 704 -34.40 56.87 -22.36
C ARG A 704 -35.59 57.55 -21.65
N SER A 705 -36.35 58.39 -22.35
CA SER A 705 -37.53 59.08 -21.80
C SER A 705 -38.84 58.30 -21.89
N LEU A 706 -38.87 57.17 -22.61
CA LEU A 706 -40.08 56.35 -22.80
C LEU A 706 -40.18 55.19 -21.80
N GLN A 707 -39.06 54.64 -21.32
CA GLN A 707 -39.06 53.51 -20.36
C GLN A 707 -39.29 53.92 -18.90
N ALA A 708 -39.26 55.22 -18.58
CA ALA A 708 -39.50 55.73 -17.23
C ALA A 708 -41.01 55.82 -16.87
N ARG A 709 -41.92 55.42 -17.77
CA ARG A 709 -43.37 55.60 -17.60
C ARG A 709 -44.19 54.31 -17.43
N GLU A 710 -43.56 53.13 -17.40
CA GLU A 710 -44.25 51.83 -17.25
C GLU A 710 -43.87 51.07 -15.96
N LYS A 711 -43.40 51.77 -14.93
CA LYS A 711 -43.32 51.24 -13.55
C LYS A 711 -44.31 51.95 -12.64
N ALA A 712 -45.61 51.82 -12.92
CA ALA A 712 -46.67 52.17 -11.97
C ALA A 712 -48.03 51.62 -12.42
N ALA A 713 -48.23 50.29 -12.39
CA ALA A 713 -49.56 49.68 -12.30
C ALA A 713 -49.46 48.17 -12.06
N THR A 714 -49.71 47.76 -10.82
CA THR A 714 -50.58 46.64 -10.37
C THR A 714 -49.98 45.82 -9.23
N ALA A 715 -50.65 45.95 -8.09
CA ALA A 715 -50.50 45.23 -6.84
C ALA A 715 -51.42 43.99 -6.81
N GLY A 716 -51.17 43.03 -5.91
CA GLY A 716 -52.17 42.01 -5.59
C GLY A 716 -51.67 40.89 -4.67
N SER A 717 -52.30 40.77 -3.50
CA SER A 717 -52.04 39.89 -2.35
C SER A 717 -52.38 38.39 -2.50
N ARG A 718 -51.63 37.55 -1.74
CA ARG A 718 -51.95 36.33 -0.92
C ARG A 718 -53.16 35.42 -1.28
N PRO A 719 -53.03 34.09 -1.07
CA PRO A 719 -53.48 33.49 0.20
C PRO A 719 -52.57 32.37 0.78
N ALA A 720 -52.96 31.88 1.96
CA ALA A 720 -52.25 30.97 2.87
C ALA A 720 -52.84 29.54 2.93
N GLY A 721 -52.09 28.61 3.52
CA GLY A 721 -52.49 27.25 3.94
C GLY A 721 -51.80 26.15 3.11
N THR A 722 -51.19 25.09 3.64
CA THR A 722 -51.47 24.33 4.86
C THR A 722 -50.23 23.55 5.34
N SER A 723 -50.16 23.33 6.66
CA SER A 723 -49.20 22.47 7.35
C SER A 723 -49.42 20.98 7.05
N ASN A 724 -48.34 20.22 6.89
CA ASN A 724 -48.31 18.85 7.39
C ASN A 724 -46.90 18.41 7.78
N SER A 725 -46.75 18.13 9.08
CA SER A 725 -45.58 17.59 9.75
C SER A 725 -45.26 16.18 9.26
N SER A 726 -44.03 15.94 8.77
CA SER A 726 -43.48 14.58 8.68
C SER A 726 -42.50 14.38 9.84
N LYS A 727 -42.76 13.33 10.62
CA LYS A 727 -41.98 12.94 11.78
C LYS A 727 -40.57 12.57 11.33
N HIS A 728 -39.57 13.26 11.89
CA HIS A 728 -38.17 12.86 11.80
C HIS A 728 -37.99 11.43 12.31
N ALA A 729 -37.43 10.57 11.45
CA ALA A 729 -36.89 9.27 11.83
C ALA A 729 -35.54 9.45 12.54
N SER A 730 -35.52 10.06 13.73
CA SER A 730 -34.33 10.17 14.58
C SER A 730 -34.04 8.90 15.40
N GLY A 731 -34.79 7.81 15.20
CA GLY A 731 -34.70 6.57 15.98
C GLY A 731 -34.19 5.33 15.23
N ALA A 732 -33.93 5.40 13.92
CA ALA A 732 -33.65 4.20 13.12
C ALA A 732 -32.28 3.55 13.41
N ASN A 733 -31.25 4.33 13.75
CA ASN A 733 -29.90 3.80 14.03
C ASN A 733 -29.82 3.06 15.37
N ALA A 734 -30.55 3.52 16.40
CA ALA A 734 -30.52 2.88 17.72
C ALA A 734 -31.31 1.56 17.73
N ILE A 735 -32.51 1.53 17.14
CA ILE A 735 -33.40 0.35 17.17
C ILE A 735 -32.85 -0.80 16.31
N THR A 736 -32.22 -0.48 15.17
CA THR A 736 -31.60 -1.48 14.28
C THR A 736 -30.32 -2.06 14.90
N SER A 737 -29.53 -1.23 15.59
CA SER A 737 -28.31 -1.67 16.29
C SER A 737 -28.63 -2.53 17.51
N THR A 738 -29.63 -2.20 18.33
CA THR A 738 -29.99 -3.00 19.51
C THR A 738 -30.45 -4.42 19.14
N LYS A 739 -31.29 -4.57 18.11
CA LYS A 739 -31.77 -5.89 17.67
C LYS A 739 -30.67 -6.77 17.08
N LEU A 740 -29.62 -6.17 16.51
CA LEU A 740 -28.48 -6.90 15.96
C LEU A 740 -27.50 -7.30 17.07
N LEU A 741 -27.16 -6.35 17.94
CA LEU A 741 -26.29 -6.59 19.10
C LEU A 741 -26.85 -7.67 20.02
N ASN A 742 -28.15 -7.62 20.34
CA ASN A 742 -28.79 -8.66 21.17
C ASN A 742 -28.71 -10.05 20.52
N SER A 743 -28.90 -10.16 19.20
CA SER A 743 -28.80 -11.46 18.53
C SER A 743 -27.37 -12.00 18.44
N ILE A 744 -26.37 -11.13 18.41
CA ILE A 744 -24.97 -11.57 18.55
C ILE A 744 -24.71 -12.03 20.00
N GLN A 745 -25.24 -11.32 21.01
CA GLN A 745 -25.14 -11.75 22.41
C GLN A 745 -25.75 -13.14 22.63
N ASP A 746 -26.88 -13.45 21.98
CA ASP A 746 -27.54 -14.75 22.06
C ASP A 746 -26.66 -15.90 21.52
N LEU A 747 -25.66 -15.63 20.66
CA LEU A 747 -24.68 -16.61 20.18
C LEU A 747 -23.40 -16.64 21.02
N VAL A 748 -22.90 -15.47 21.43
CA VAL A 748 -21.62 -15.35 22.17
C VAL A 748 -21.75 -15.86 23.61
N ILE A 749 -22.87 -15.62 24.29
CA ILE A 749 -23.05 -16.05 25.69
C ILE A 749 -23.03 -17.59 25.82
N PRO A 750 -23.76 -18.38 25.00
CA PRO A 750 -23.64 -19.83 25.01
C PRO A 750 -22.23 -20.34 24.72
N PHE A 751 -21.51 -19.70 23.77
CA PHE A 751 -20.13 -20.04 23.47
C PHE A 751 -19.22 -19.91 24.71
N ILE A 752 -19.31 -18.78 25.42
CA ILE A 752 -18.54 -18.57 26.67
C ILE A 752 -18.99 -19.57 27.74
N ARG A 753 -20.30 -19.76 27.94
CA ARG A 753 -20.83 -20.68 28.95
C ARG A 753 -20.38 -22.13 28.74
N SER A 754 -20.23 -22.56 27.48
CA SER A 754 -19.80 -23.93 27.17
C SER A 754 -18.42 -24.26 27.74
N ALA A 755 -17.52 -23.26 27.88
CA ALA A 755 -16.22 -23.43 28.53
C ALA A 755 -16.35 -23.68 30.04
N ASP A 756 -17.28 -23.00 30.72
CA ASP A 756 -17.54 -23.21 32.15
C ASP A 756 -18.12 -24.60 32.44
N GLU A 757 -18.99 -25.10 31.55
CA GLU A 757 -19.57 -26.44 31.60
C GLU A 757 -18.50 -27.52 31.41
N ASP A 758 -17.65 -27.39 30.37
CA ASP A 758 -16.56 -28.33 30.12
C ASP A 758 -15.54 -28.34 31.26
N ALA A 759 -15.26 -27.18 31.88
CA ALA A 759 -14.36 -27.05 33.03
C ALA A 759 -14.76 -27.95 34.22
N ALA A 760 -16.04 -28.31 34.37
CA ALA A 760 -16.49 -29.23 35.42
C ALA A 760 -16.01 -30.68 35.18
N THR A 761 -15.72 -31.05 33.94
CA THR A 761 -15.36 -32.43 33.56
C THR A 761 -13.89 -32.64 33.25
N LYS A 762 -13.08 -31.56 33.16
CA LYS A 762 -11.64 -31.65 32.82
C LYS A 762 -10.85 -32.61 33.72
N HIS A 763 -11.22 -32.75 34.99
CA HIS A 763 -10.60 -33.69 35.94
C HIS A 763 -10.65 -35.16 35.48
N THR A 764 -11.53 -35.50 34.56
CA THR A 764 -11.64 -36.85 34.00
C THR A 764 -10.55 -37.16 32.97
N GLY A 765 -9.87 -36.15 32.41
CA GLY A 765 -8.95 -36.28 31.28
C GLY A 765 -9.62 -36.30 29.90
N HIS A 766 -10.94 -36.07 29.85
CA HIS A 766 -11.75 -36.06 28.63
C HIS A 766 -12.73 -34.88 28.62
N GLY A 767 -13.23 -34.54 27.43
CA GLY A 767 -14.34 -33.62 27.26
C GLY A 767 -15.68 -34.22 27.70
N LEU A 768 -16.72 -33.37 27.77
CA LEU A 768 -18.07 -33.75 28.20
C LEU A 768 -18.63 -34.89 27.31
N GLN A 769 -19.04 -36.00 27.92
CA GLN A 769 -19.74 -37.08 27.20
C GLN A 769 -21.21 -36.73 26.99
N VAL A 770 -21.67 -36.80 25.74
CA VAL A 770 -23.07 -36.58 25.38
C VAL A 770 -23.74 -37.95 25.16
N PRO A 771 -24.84 -38.30 25.85
CA PRO A 771 -25.51 -39.58 25.63
C PRO A 771 -25.87 -39.81 24.16
N GLY A 772 -25.35 -40.87 23.54
CA GLY A 772 -25.60 -41.22 22.13
C GLY A 772 -24.70 -40.52 21.10
N GLN A 773 -23.83 -39.59 21.52
CA GLN A 773 -22.79 -38.98 20.67
C GLN A 773 -21.43 -39.14 21.39
N GLY A 774 -20.32 -39.14 20.67
CA GLY A 774 -18.99 -39.29 21.29
C GLY A 774 -18.66 -38.17 22.31
N PRO A 775 -17.48 -38.23 22.96
CA PRO A 775 -16.99 -37.11 23.76
C PRO A 775 -16.92 -35.83 22.90
N ARG A 776 -17.52 -34.74 23.38
CA ARG A 776 -17.42 -33.40 22.76
C ARG A 776 -16.45 -32.54 23.53
N THR A 777 -15.89 -31.52 22.88
CA THR A 777 -15.15 -30.47 23.58
C THR A 777 -15.61 -29.08 23.14
N ALA A 778 -15.75 -28.18 24.12
CA ALA A 778 -15.97 -26.75 23.90
C ALA A 778 -14.72 -26.01 23.38
N LEU A 779 -13.54 -26.64 23.49
CA LEU A 779 -12.25 -26.04 23.14
C LEU A 779 -12.16 -25.70 21.65
N VAL A 780 -12.35 -26.68 20.76
CA VAL A 780 -12.41 -26.49 19.31
C VAL A 780 -12.90 -27.77 18.63
N GLU A 781 -13.76 -27.63 17.61
CA GLU A 781 -14.03 -28.71 16.67
C GLU A 781 -12.92 -28.74 15.60
N HIS A 782 -11.80 -29.39 15.92
CA HIS A 782 -10.60 -29.36 15.07
C HIS A 782 -10.78 -30.17 13.77
N HIS A 783 -10.53 -29.53 12.64
CA HIS A 783 -10.46 -30.15 11.31
C HIS A 783 -9.17 -29.75 10.59
N PRO A 784 -8.58 -30.62 9.75
CA PRO A 784 -7.49 -30.23 8.86
C PRO A 784 -7.88 -29.06 7.94
N PRO A 785 -6.93 -28.21 7.49
CA PRO A 785 -7.25 -27.00 6.71
C PRO A 785 -8.14 -27.23 5.49
N GLN A 786 -7.92 -28.30 4.72
CA GLN A 786 -8.76 -28.61 3.55
C GLN A 786 -10.21 -28.93 3.95
N LYS A 787 -10.40 -29.71 5.03
CA LYS A 787 -11.73 -30.06 5.54
C LYS A 787 -12.41 -28.84 6.15
N LEU A 788 -11.69 -28.03 6.93
CA LEU A 788 -12.25 -26.80 7.47
C LEU A 788 -12.65 -25.82 6.35
N LYS A 789 -11.87 -25.71 5.27
CA LYS A 789 -12.24 -24.92 4.09
C LYS A 789 -13.59 -25.37 3.53
N SER A 790 -13.82 -26.67 3.40
CA SER A 790 -15.12 -27.19 2.92
C SER A 790 -16.28 -26.97 3.87
N LEU A 791 -16.04 -26.96 5.19
CA LEU A 791 -17.08 -26.77 6.22
C LEU A 791 -17.41 -25.30 6.48
N PHE A 792 -16.42 -24.42 6.33
CA PHE A 792 -16.50 -23.01 6.71
C PHE A 792 -16.75 -22.08 5.51
N ASP A 793 -16.38 -22.51 4.29
CA ASP A 793 -16.44 -21.79 3.01
C ASP A 793 -17.07 -20.39 3.06
N VAL A 794 -16.25 -19.39 3.40
CA VAL A 794 -16.69 -18.00 3.52
C VAL A 794 -16.79 -17.40 2.13
N GLN A 795 -18.01 -17.34 1.62
CA GLN A 795 -18.35 -16.59 0.42
C GLN A 795 -18.66 -15.14 0.82
N LEU A 796 -17.97 -14.18 0.21
CA LEU A 796 -18.35 -12.77 0.35
C LEU A 796 -19.43 -12.49 -0.70
N PRO A 797 -20.69 -12.25 -0.29
CA PRO A 797 -21.78 -12.14 -1.26
C PRO A 797 -21.73 -10.80 -1.99
N GLU A 798 -22.10 -10.80 -3.28
CA GLU A 798 -22.33 -9.56 -4.04
C GLU A 798 -23.58 -8.82 -3.55
N ASP A 799 -24.64 -9.57 -3.23
CA ASP A 799 -25.88 -9.03 -2.67
C ASP A 799 -25.89 -9.02 -1.14
N ALA A 800 -26.56 -8.03 -0.55
CA ALA A 800 -26.68 -7.90 0.89
C ALA A 800 -27.54 -9.04 1.50
N GLN A 801 -26.91 -9.93 2.27
CA GLN A 801 -27.60 -11.01 2.99
C GLN A 801 -28.16 -10.61 4.38
N GLY A 802 -27.96 -9.35 4.78
CA GLY A 802 -28.52 -8.75 5.98
C GLY A 802 -28.19 -9.50 7.29
N LYS A 803 -29.11 -9.43 8.26
CA LYS A 803 -28.94 -10.05 9.59
C LYS A 803 -28.75 -11.56 9.53
N LYS A 804 -29.45 -12.25 8.62
CA LYS A 804 -29.38 -13.72 8.52
C LYS A 804 -27.98 -14.18 8.10
N GLY A 805 -27.46 -13.63 6.99
CA GLY A 805 -26.11 -13.97 6.53
C GLY A 805 -25.03 -13.67 7.57
N LEU A 806 -25.17 -12.56 8.31
CA LEU A 806 -24.26 -12.24 9.43
C LEU A 806 -24.31 -13.32 10.53
N LEU A 807 -25.50 -13.68 11.01
CA LEU A 807 -25.65 -14.65 12.10
C LEU A 807 -25.17 -16.05 11.69
N ASP A 808 -25.42 -16.47 10.45
CA ASP A 808 -24.98 -17.77 9.92
C ASP A 808 -23.44 -17.89 9.91
N ILE A 809 -22.73 -16.82 9.52
CA ILE A 809 -21.27 -16.79 9.55
C ILE A 809 -20.74 -16.69 10.99
N VAL A 810 -21.38 -15.91 11.86
CA VAL A 810 -20.98 -15.81 13.27
C VAL A 810 -21.13 -17.16 14.00
N ASP A 811 -22.21 -17.90 13.77
CA ASP A 811 -22.41 -19.23 14.34
C ASP A 811 -21.31 -20.20 13.89
N LYS A 812 -21.03 -20.25 12.58
CA LYS A 812 -19.91 -21.05 12.04
C LYS A 812 -18.56 -20.62 12.61
N LEU A 813 -18.31 -19.32 12.75
CA LEU A 813 -17.08 -18.78 13.32
C LEU A 813 -16.89 -19.26 14.75
N LEU A 814 -17.92 -19.14 15.59
CA LEU A 814 -17.87 -19.60 16.98
C LEU A 814 -17.65 -21.11 17.06
N LYS A 815 -18.33 -21.90 16.21
CA LYS A 815 -18.21 -23.35 16.19
C LYS A 815 -16.81 -23.86 15.86
N TYR A 816 -16.16 -23.28 14.85
CA TYR A 816 -14.85 -23.74 14.36
C TYR A 816 -13.65 -22.94 14.90
N SER A 817 -13.88 -21.95 15.77
CA SER A 817 -12.82 -21.21 16.44
C SER A 817 -12.40 -21.87 17.75
N VAL A 818 -11.16 -21.62 18.17
CA VAL A 818 -10.69 -22.00 19.50
C VAL A 818 -11.39 -21.15 20.55
N ASN A 819 -12.09 -21.79 21.48
CA ASN A 819 -12.66 -21.15 22.65
C ASN A 819 -11.58 -20.93 23.71
N THR A 820 -10.96 -19.76 23.68
CA THR A 820 -9.90 -19.39 24.63
C THR A 820 -10.37 -19.28 26.08
N TRP A 821 -11.69 -19.26 26.34
CA TRP A 821 -12.26 -19.28 27.69
C TRP A 821 -12.20 -20.67 28.32
N ASP A 822 -12.03 -21.73 27.50
CA ASP A 822 -11.89 -23.09 28.00
C ASP A 822 -10.56 -23.27 28.74
N GLN A 823 -10.60 -23.87 29.93
CA GLN A 823 -9.42 -24.05 30.78
C GLN A 823 -8.37 -25.00 30.17
N GLY A 824 -8.75 -25.77 29.16
CA GLY A 824 -7.85 -26.61 28.36
C GLY A 824 -7.08 -25.84 27.30
N PHE A 825 -7.33 -24.55 27.09
CA PHE A 825 -6.45 -23.69 26.29
C PHE A 825 -5.20 -23.32 27.10
N MET A 826 -4.11 -24.06 26.89
CA MET A 826 -2.85 -23.98 27.66
C MET A 826 -1.61 -23.90 26.74
N ASP A 827 -1.84 -23.45 25.51
CA ASP A 827 -0.88 -23.49 24.40
C ASP A 827 -0.03 -22.22 24.32
N LYS A 828 -0.67 -21.04 24.33
CA LYS A 828 -0.01 -19.77 24.06
C LYS A 828 0.13 -18.91 25.32
N LEU A 829 1.06 -17.96 25.28
CA LEU A 829 1.33 -16.99 26.37
C LEU A 829 0.27 -15.87 26.42
N TYR A 830 -1.00 -16.22 26.24
CA TYR A 830 -2.16 -15.36 26.43
C TYR A 830 -3.35 -16.22 26.84
N ALA A 831 -4.31 -15.60 27.53
CA ALA A 831 -5.54 -16.24 27.98
C ALA A 831 -6.75 -15.61 27.29
N SER A 832 -7.96 -16.13 27.56
CA SER A 832 -9.17 -15.41 27.22
C SER A 832 -9.17 -14.00 27.80
N THR A 833 -9.90 -13.12 27.12
CA THR A 833 -10.37 -11.88 27.74
C THR A 833 -11.31 -12.17 28.93
N ASN A 834 -11.74 -11.13 29.61
CA ASN A 834 -12.83 -11.13 30.57
C ASN A 834 -14.01 -10.27 30.09
N ALA A 835 -15.10 -10.23 30.87
CA ALA A 835 -16.30 -9.47 30.53
C ALA A 835 -16.03 -7.95 30.37
N VAL A 836 -15.17 -7.38 31.22
CA VAL A 836 -14.77 -5.97 31.13
C VAL A 836 -14.01 -5.71 29.84
N GLY A 837 -13.15 -6.65 29.44
CA GLY A 837 -12.44 -6.62 28.18
C GLY A 837 -13.38 -6.61 26.97
N VAL A 838 -14.41 -7.45 26.96
CA VAL A 838 -15.45 -7.44 25.91
C VAL A 838 -16.15 -6.08 25.85
N VAL A 839 -16.51 -5.51 27.01
CA VAL A 839 -17.10 -4.16 27.09
C VAL A 839 -16.15 -3.09 26.55
N SER A 840 -14.86 -3.18 26.85
CA SER A 840 -13.87 -2.21 26.37
C SER A 840 -13.70 -2.26 24.84
N GLU A 841 -13.75 -3.44 24.22
CA GLU A 841 -13.70 -3.60 22.76
C GLU A 841 -14.95 -3.01 22.09
N LEU A 842 -16.13 -3.23 22.67
CA LEU A 842 -17.38 -2.63 22.20
C LEU A 842 -17.31 -1.10 22.26
N LEU A 843 -16.83 -0.52 23.37
CA LEU A 843 -16.66 0.92 23.52
C LEU A 843 -15.66 1.48 22.49
N LEU A 844 -14.51 0.83 22.30
CA LEU A 844 -13.52 1.27 21.32
C LEU A 844 -14.04 1.18 19.88
N ALA A 845 -14.84 0.16 19.56
CA ALA A 845 -15.50 0.04 18.25
C ALA A 845 -16.53 1.16 18.03
N VAL A 846 -17.29 1.56 19.06
CA VAL A 846 -18.24 2.67 18.99
C VAL A 846 -17.54 4.02 18.85
N LEU A 847 -16.41 4.23 19.55
CA LEU A 847 -15.66 5.49 19.48
C LEU A 847 -14.88 5.63 18.17
N ASN A 848 -14.31 4.54 17.65
CA ASN A 848 -13.53 4.47 16.40
C ASN A 848 -12.59 5.67 16.14
N THR A 849 -11.95 6.16 17.20
CA THR A 849 -11.14 7.39 17.15
C THR A 849 -9.65 7.04 17.06
N ASN A 850 -8.91 7.77 16.22
CA ASN A 850 -7.46 7.62 16.09
C ASN A 850 -6.70 8.44 17.15
N LEU A 851 -5.78 7.82 17.88
CA LEU A 851 -5.06 8.34 19.06
C LEU A 851 -3.77 9.12 18.74
N HIS A 852 -3.78 9.90 17.67
CA HIS A 852 -2.58 10.57 17.14
C HIS A 852 -2.43 12.01 17.65
N VAL A 853 -3.50 12.80 17.57
CA VAL A 853 -3.56 14.18 18.08
C VAL A 853 -4.66 14.33 19.12
N TYR A 854 -4.45 15.25 20.07
CA TYR A 854 -5.36 15.48 21.18
C TYR A 854 -6.75 15.90 20.72
N GLN A 855 -6.84 16.75 19.69
CA GLN A 855 -8.09 17.34 19.21
C GLN A 855 -9.13 16.28 18.82
N VAL A 856 -8.70 15.19 18.18
CA VAL A 856 -9.63 14.14 17.74
C VAL A 856 -9.92 13.13 18.84
N SER A 857 -9.04 12.98 19.84
CA SER A 857 -9.10 11.91 20.85
C SER A 857 -8.87 12.38 22.30
N PRO A 858 -9.50 13.48 22.75
CA PRO A 858 -9.10 14.14 24.01
C PRO A 858 -9.28 13.24 25.23
N ALA A 859 -10.42 12.56 25.36
CA ALA A 859 -10.70 11.68 26.48
C ALA A 859 -9.77 10.44 26.49
N LEU A 860 -9.59 9.79 25.35
CA LEU A 860 -8.74 8.59 25.25
C LEU A 860 -7.26 8.92 25.44
N THR A 861 -6.82 10.12 25.02
CA THR A 861 -5.47 10.63 25.29
C THR A 861 -5.23 10.78 26.79
N LEU A 862 -6.18 11.39 27.52
CA LEU A 862 -6.07 11.53 28.98
C LEU A 862 -6.07 10.16 29.68
N VAL A 863 -6.92 9.22 29.23
CA VAL A 863 -6.93 7.84 29.74
C VAL A 863 -5.58 7.17 29.52
N GLU A 864 -4.99 7.27 28.33
CA GLU A 864 -3.70 6.65 28.04
C GLU A 864 -2.57 7.27 28.86
N LYS A 865 -2.51 8.60 28.95
CA LYS A 865 -1.51 9.30 29.78
C LYS A 865 -1.61 8.89 31.25
N GLN A 866 -2.82 8.86 31.81
CA GLN A 866 -3.02 8.49 33.21
C GLN A 866 -2.69 7.02 33.47
N THR A 867 -3.14 6.12 32.58
CA THR A 867 -2.94 4.67 32.73
C THR A 867 -1.46 4.31 32.57
N SER A 868 -0.79 4.87 31.56
CA SER A 868 0.65 4.63 31.33
C SER A 868 1.51 5.21 32.45
N LYS A 869 1.17 6.40 32.98
CA LYS A 869 1.85 6.99 34.14
C LYS A 869 1.68 6.17 35.41
N ALA A 870 0.46 5.71 35.70
CA ALA A 870 0.20 4.83 36.83
C ALA A 870 0.94 3.49 36.70
N LEU A 871 0.96 2.91 35.50
CA LEU A 871 1.68 1.68 35.21
C LEU A 871 3.20 1.85 35.33
N ALA A 872 3.76 2.95 34.79
CA ALA A 872 5.17 3.28 34.87
C ALA A 872 5.64 3.47 36.32
N ALA A 873 4.82 4.09 37.16
CA ALA A 873 5.12 4.28 38.58
C ALA A 873 5.33 2.95 39.33
N LEU A 874 4.62 1.87 38.94
CA LEU A 874 4.82 0.54 39.55
C LEU A 874 6.24 0.00 39.32
N TYR A 875 6.87 0.33 38.19
CA TYR A 875 8.23 -0.09 37.83
C TYR A 875 9.32 0.89 38.32
N GLY A 876 8.97 1.83 39.21
CA GLY A 876 9.90 2.83 39.73
C GLY A 876 10.07 4.06 38.83
N PHE A 877 9.30 4.19 37.74
CA PHE A 877 9.35 5.35 36.85
C PHE A 877 8.34 6.44 37.29
N GLY A 878 8.33 6.77 38.58
CA GLY A 878 7.35 7.68 39.21
C GLY A 878 7.67 9.17 39.08
N GLY A 879 8.68 9.55 38.29
CA GLY A 879 9.06 10.96 38.08
C GLY A 879 7.96 11.78 37.39
N ALA A 880 8.09 13.11 37.42
CA ALA A 880 7.10 14.02 36.82
C ALA A 880 6.81 13.71 35.33
N HIS A 881 7.85 13.31 34.60
CA HIS A 881 7.83 12.97 33.18
C HIS A 881 7.82 11.45 32.90
N GLY A 882 7.68 10.62 33.93
CA GLY A 882 7.54 9.18 33.77
C GLY A 882 6.18 8.81 33.16
N GLY A 883 6.16 7.79 32.32
CA GLY A 883 4.95 7.36 31.63
C GLY A 883 5.24 6.39 30.50
N GLY A 884 4.39 6.39 29.48
CA GLY A 884 4.61 5.56 28.31
C GLY A 884 3.54 5.74 27.25
N ILE A 885 3.58 4.82 26.29
CA ILE A 885 2.72 4.86 25.12
C ILE A 885 2.22 3.46 24.79
N SER A 886 0.95 3.34 24.38
CA SER A 886 0.41 2.05 23.93
C SER A 886 1.03 1.63 22.59
N GLN A 887 1.27 0.33 22.45
CA GLN A 887 1.97 -0.29 21.33
C GLN A 887 1.17 -1.49 20.80
N PRO A 888 1.21 -1.79 19.49
CA PRO A 888 0.50 -2.91 18.87
C PRO A 888 1.25 -4.24 19.12
N GLY A 889 1.46 -4.57 20.40
CA GLY A 889 2.14 -5.78 20.87
C GLY A 889 3.58 -5.57 21.35
N GLY A 890 4.12 -6.57 22.05
CA GLY A 890 5.46 -6.52 22.64
C GLY A 890 6.60 -6.38 21.61
N SER A 891 6.47 -7.01 20.44
CA SER A 891 7.46 -6.83 19.35
C SER A 891 7.58 -5.37 18.91
N ALA A 892 6.47 -4.63 18.87
CA ALA A 892 6.48 -3.21 18.55
C ALA A 892 7.05 -2.36 19.68
N SER A 893 6.80 -2.73 20.96
CA SER A 893 7.47 -2.13 22.11
C SER A 893 8.99 -2.27 22.01
N ASN A 894 9.50 -3.49 21.77
CA ASN A 894 10.95 -3.76 21.68
C ASN A 894 11.59 -3.07 20.45
N ALA A 895 10.90 -3.03 19.31
CA ALA A 895 11.40 -2.31 18.14
C ALA A 895 11.47 -0.80 18.38
N THR A 896 10.43 -0.23 19.01
CA THR A 896 10.38 1.20 19.31
C THR A 896 11.43 1.59 20.36
N SER A 897 11.69 0.75 21.37
CA SER A 897 12.76 1.01 22.35
C SER A 897 14.14 0.99 21.72
N ILE A 898 14.42 0.10 20.77
CA ILE A 898 15.69 0.11 20.00
C ILE A 898 15.84 1.42 19.23
N ALA A 899 14.79 1.87 18.55
CA ALA A 899 14.81 3.13 17.80
C ALA A 899 15.03 4.33 18.74
N ILE A 900 14.35 4.36 19.90
CA ILE A 900 14.52 5.40 20.91
C ILE A 900 15.95 5.40 21.46
N ALA A 901 16.49 4.23 21.81
CA ALA A 901 17.84 4.09 22.33
C ALA A 901 18.88 4.60 21.32
N ARG A 902 18.79 4.16 20.05
CA ARG A 902 19.69 4.64 18.99
C ARG A 902 19.57 6.14 18.81
N ASN A 903 18.36 6.67 18.66
CA ASN A 903 18.15 8.10 18.41
C ASN A 903 18.50 8.98 19.62
N THR A 904 18.57 8.41 20.82
CA THR A 904 18.98 9.12 22.05
C THR A 904 20.49 9.10 22.22
N LEU A 905 21.13 7.94 22.05
CA LEU A 905 22.58 7.77 22.22
C LEU A 905 23.38 8.24 20.99
N HIS A 906 22.76 8.22 19.81
CA HIS A 906 23.34 8.57 18.51
C HIS A 906 22.33 9.39 17.67
N PRO A 907 21.97 10.61 18.12
CA PRO A 907 20.93 11.45 17.50
C PRO A 907 21.20 11.82 16.03
N GLU A 908 22.46 11.89 15.62
CA GLU A 908 22.88 12.09 14.23
C GLU A 908 22.31 11.02 13.28
N THR A 909 22.02 9.82 13.79
CA THR A 909 21.42 8.76 12.97
C THR A 909 20.01 9.09 12.49
N LYS A 910 19.31 10.04 13.13
CA LYS A 910 18.02 10.56 12.64
C LYS A 910 18.15 11.30 11.31
N LYS A 911 19.30 11.93 11.05
CA LYS A 911 19.55 12.76 9.86
C LYS A 911 20.41 12.03 8.84
N ASP A 912 21.51 11.44 9.30
CA ASP A 912 22.58 10.93 8.42
C ASP A 912 22.50 9.39 8.24
N GLY A 913 21.50 8.74 8.86
CA GLY A 913 21.42 7.28 8.93
C GLY A 913 22.56 6.67 9.74
N ILE A 914 22.81 5.37 9.56
CA ILE A 914 23.86 4.65 10.33
C ILE A 914 25.30 4.99 9.89
N ASN A 915 25.48 5.66 8.75
CA ASN A 915 26.76 6.17 8.21
C ASN A 915 27.95 5.21 8.36
N GLY A 916 27.79 3.95 7.92
CA GLY A 916 28.83 2.92 7.97
C GLY A 916 29.16 2.34 9.35
N ARG A 917 28.48 2.78 10.42
CA ARG A 917 28.69 2.26 11.77
C ARG A 917 28.02 0.91 11.94
N ARG A 918 28.72 -0.01 12.60
CA ARG A 918 28.20 -1.33 12.98
C ARG A 918 27.65 -1.29 14.39
N PHE A 919 26.36 -0.99 14.50
CA PHE A 919 25.67 -1.04 15.79
C PHE A 919 25.48 -2.47 16.26
N THR A 920 25.65 -2.71 17.57
CA THR A 920 25.38 -4.00 18.20
C THR A 920 24.47 -3.87 19.41
N LEU A 921 23.60 -4.87 19.57
CA LEU A 921 22.66 -4.96 20.67
C LEU A 921 22.68 -6.36 21.28
N PHE A 922 22.52 -6.45 22.60
CA PHE A 922 22.72 -7.67 23.36
C PHE A 922 21.41 -8.15 23.95
N THR A 923 21.18 -9.45 23.90
CA THR A 923 20.02 -10.11 24.52
C THR A 923 20.45 -11.50 24.98
N SER A 924 19.68 -12.16 25.85
CA SER A 924 20.03 -13.51 26.28
C SER A 924 19.95 -14.48 25.08
N ALA A 925 20.67 -15.60 25.12
CA ALA A 925 20.57 -16.64 24.10
C ALA A 925 19.13 -17.19 23.97
N HIS A 926 18.32 -17.04 25.03
CA HIS A 926 16.89 -17.37 25.06
C HIS A 926 15.97 -16.15 24.87
N GLY A 927 16.54 -15.02 24.43
CA GLY A 927 15.81 -13.79 24.15
C GLY A 927 14.82 -13.95 23.01
N HIS A 928 13.81 -13.08 22.96
CA HIS A 928 12.76 -13.19 21.96
C HIS A 928 13.26 -12.81 20.55
N TYR A 929 12.81 -13.52 19.52
CA TYR A 929 13.22 -13.28 18.12
C TYR A 929 12.84 -11.87 17.60
N SER A 930 12.01 -11.11 18.32
CA SER A 930 11.60 -9.76 17.91
C SER A 930 12.77 -8.78 17.84
N LEU A 931 13.82 -9.00 18.63
CA LEU A 931 15.03 -8.17 18.63
C LEU A 931 15.79 -8.34 17.30
N GLU A 932 15.90 -9.58 16.81
CA GLU A 932 16.52 -9.88 15.52
C GLU A 932 15.69 -9.31 14.35
N LYS A 933 14.37 -9.48 14.38
CA LYS A 933 13.47 -8.88 13.38
C LYS A 933 13.57 -7.35 13.39
N ALA A 934 13.65 -6.71 14.56
CA ALA A 934 13.84 -5.27 14.66
C ALA A 934 15.20 -4.82 14.10
N ALA A 935 16.27 -5.57 14.38
CA ALA A 935 17.59 -5.30 13.83
C ALA A 935 17.63 -5.39 12.29
N GLN A 936 16.96 -6.40 11.71
CA GLN A 936 16.77 -6.50 10.26
C GLN A 936 15.99 -5.30 9.71
N MET A 937 14.87 -4.94 10.36
CA MET A 937 14.00 -3.83 9.94
C MET A 937 14.72 -2.47 9.98
N PHE A 938 15.62 -2.25 10.94
CA PHE A 938 16.39 -1.01 11.06
C PHE A 938 17.73 -1.03 10.30
N GLY A 939 18.02 -2.09 9.55
CA GLY A 939 19.22 -2.20 8.71
C GLY A 939 20.51 -2.49 9.48
N PHE A 940 20.44 -3.01 10.71
CA PHE A 940 21.62 -3.49 11.46
C PHE A 940 22.02 -4.92 11.05
N GLY A 941 21.06 -5.71 10.56
CA GLY A 941 21.25 -7.12 10.23
C GLY A 941 21.17 -8.05 11.45
N SER A 942 20.89 -9.33 11.22
CA SER A 942 20.76 -10.33 12.31
C SER A 942 22.02 -10.48 13.15
N SER A 943 23.20 -10.40 12.53
CA SER A 943 24.49 -10.54 13.22
C SER A 943 24.79 -9.40 14.21
N ALA A 944 24.05 -8.29 14.15
CA ALA A 944 24.14 -7.21 15.13
C ALA A 944 23.50 -7.57 16.48
N VAL A 945 22.65 -8.60 16.51
CA VAL A 945 22.03 -9.10 17.75
C VAL A 945 22.92 -10.17 18.36
N ILE A 946 23.60 -9.83 19.44
CA ILE A 946 24.54 -10.72 20.12
C ILE A 946 23.79 -11.45 21.23
N GLY A 947 23.62 -12.76 21.05
CA GLY A 947 23.11 -13.67 22.07
C GLY A 947 24.14 -13.90 23.18
N VAL A 948 23.80 -13.50 24.40
CA VAL A 948 24.62 -13.66 25.60
C VAL A 948 24.32 -15.00 26.26
N ALA A 949 25.37 -15.69 26.71
CA ALA A 949 25.24 -16.96 27.40
C ALA A 949 24.30 -16.87 28.62
N VAL A 950 23.61 -17.97 28.89
CA VAL A 950 22.65 -18.12 29.99
C VAL A 950 23.11 -19.21 30.95
N ASP A 951 22.62 -19.19 32.19
CA ASP A 951 22.75 -20.29 33.15
C ASP A 951 21.85 -21.48 32.78
N GLU A 952 21.94 -22.56 33.56
CA GLU A 952 21.11 -23.77 33.38
C GLU A 952 19.60 -23.49 33.52
N GLN A 953 19.24 -22.41 34.21
CA GLN A 953 17.86 -21.95 34.37
C GLN A 953 17.45 -20.98 33.27
N GLY A 954 18.30 -20.72 32.27
CA GLY A 954 18.03 -19.87 31.12
C GLY A 954 18.07 -18.37 31.40
N ARG A 955 18.78 -17.92 32.45
CA ARG A 955 18.95 -16.51 32.84
C ARG A 955 20.29 -15.99 32.31
N MET A 956 20.31 -14.77 31.78
CA MET A 956 21.53 -14.14 31.24
C MET A 956 22.65 -14.05 32.28
N LEU A 957 23.87 -14.40 31.89
CA LEU A 957 25.07 -14.27 32.71
C LEU A 957 25.68 -12.85 32.57
N PRO A 958 25.72 -12.03 33.64
CA PRO A 958 26.25 -10.66 33.57
C PRO A 958 27.72 -10.58 33.14
N ASP A 959 28.57 -11.50 33.61
CA ASP A 959 29.98 -11.53 33.22
C ASP A 959 30.16 -11.83 31.72
N ALA A 960 29.29 -12.68 31.15
CA ALA A 960 29.29 -12.97 29.73
C ALA A 960 28.79 -11.77 28.91
N LEU A 961 27.84 -10.99 29.44
CA LEU A 961 27.42 -9.72 28.83
C LEU A 961 28.57 -8.72 28.81
N ASP A 962 29.27 -8.51 29.94
CA ASP A 962 30.42 -7.61 30.04
C ASP A 962 31.50 -7.97 29.02
N ALA A 963 31.85 -9.26 28.95
CA ALA A 963 32.81 -9.78 27.97
C ALA A 963 32.35 -9.60 26.51
N ALA A 964 31.06 -9.82 26.22
CA ALA A 964 30.50 -9.64 24.89
C ALA A 964 30.51 -8.17 24.44
N VAL A 965 30.18 -7.25 25.35
CA VAL A 965 30.25 -5.80 25.11
C VAL A 965 31.68 -5.38 24.86
N GLN A 966 32.64 -5.83 25.67
CA GLN A 966 34.05 -5.52 25.48
C GLN A 966 34.56 -6.03 24.13
N LYS A 967 34.23 -7.27 23.77
CA LYS A 967 34.60 -7.87 22.48
C LYS A 967 34.04 -7.07 21.30
N SER A 968 32.81 -6.56 21.39
CA SER A 968 32.21 -5.73 20.35
C SER A 968 32.96 -4.39 20.20
N LYS A 969 33.34 -3.75 21.32
CA LYS A 969 34.17 -2.54 21.31
C LYS A 969 35.54 -2.80 20.67
N ASP A 970 36.18 -3.91 21.04
CA ASP A 970 37.50 -4.29 20.50
C ASP A 970 37.44 -4.57 18.98
N ALA A 971 36.27 -4.97 18.46
CA ALA A 971 36.01 -5.16 17.03
C ALA A 971 35.67 -3.86 16.27
N GLY A 972 35.72 -2.70 16.94
CA GLY A 972 35.38 -1.39 16.36
C GLY A 972 33.88 -1.22 16.08
N GLU A 973 33.03 -2.01 16.74
CA GLU A 973 31.56 -1.89 16.66
C GLU A 973 31.04 -0.90 17.71
N VAL A 974 29.76 -0.54 17.60
CA VAL A 974 29.09 0.44 18.47
C VAL A 974 28.01 -0.28 19.30
N PRO A 975 28.38 -0.86 20.46
CA PRO A 975 27.39 -1.41 21.37
C PRO A 975 26.58 -0.27 21.99
N PHE A 976 25.25 -0.38 21.94
CA PHE A 976 24.37 0.70 22.43
C PHE A 976 23.15 0.23 23.23
N TYR A 977 22.78 -1.05 23.15
CA TYR A 977 21.49 -1.52 23.69
C TYR A 977 21.60 -2.91 24.31
N VAL A 978 21.00 -3.08 25.48
CA VAL A 978 20.84 -4.38 26.16
C VAL A 978 19.36 -4.64 26.42
N ASN A 979 18.90 -5.82 26.05
CA ASN A 979 17.59 -6.35 26.35
C ASN A 979 17.70 -7.42 27.45
N ALA A 980 17.28 -7.09 28.67
CA ALA A 980 17.08 -8.10 29.71
C ALA A 980 15.62 -8.58 29.68
N THR A 981 15.41 -9.88 29.79
CA THR A 981 14.07 -10.49 29.66
C THR A 981 13.50 -10.81 31.04
N ALA A 982 12.28 -10.33 31.30
CA ALA A 982 11.50 -10.71 32.46
C ALA A 982 10.43 -11.72 32.03
N GLY A 983 10.73 -13.00 32.21
CA GLY A 983 9.90 -14.12 31.76
C GLY A 983 10.19 -14.52 30.32
N THR A 984 11.24 -15.34 30.10
CA THR A 984 11.57 -15.88 28.78
C THR A 984 10.43 -16.71 28.19
N THR A 985 10.33 -16.76 26.86
CA THR A 985 9.17 -17.36 26.17
C THR A 985 9.04 -18.87 26.43
N VAL A 986 10.17 -19.58 26.52
CA VAL A 986 10.17 -21.04 26.71
C VAL A 986 10.15 -21.39 28.19
N LEU A 987 11.16 -20.97 28.96
CA LEU A 987 11.35 -21.40 30.35
C LEU A 987 10.70 -20.48 31.39
N GLY A 988 10.35 -19.24 31.03
CA GLY A 988 9.79 -18.28 31.98
C GLY A 988 10.82 -17.64 32.90
N SER A 989 12.10 -17.72 32.52
CA SER A 989 13.23 -17.24 33.30
C SER A 989 13.27 -15.72 33.40
N TYR A 990 13.81 -15.20 34.50
CA TYR A 990 14.00 -13.76 34.72
C TYR A 990 15.51 -13.49 34.74
N ASP A 991 15.96 -12.59 33.87
CA ASP A 991 17.34 -12.16 33.85
C ASP A 991 17.68 -11.33 35.10
N PRO A 992 18.92 -11.40 35.64
CA PRO A 992 19.33 -10.64 36.82
C PRO A 992 19.51 -9.15 36.50
N ILE A 993 18.41 -8.38 36.58
CA ILE A 993 18.35 -6.97 36.14
C ILE A 993 19.38 -6.08 36.83
N GLY A 994 19.53 -6.19 38.16
CA GLY A 994 20.50 -5.38 38.93
C GLY A 994 21.94 -5.51 38.41
N PRO A 995 22.52 -6.72 38.39
CA PRO A 995 23.83 -6.98 37.80
C PRO A 995 23.96 -6.57 36.33
N ILE A 996 22.92 -6.76 35.51
CA ILE A 996 22.92 -6.30 34.10
C ILE A 996 22.97 -4.78 34.01
N ALA A 997 22.27 -4.08 34.91
CA ALA A 997 22.31 -2.62 34.99
C ALA A 997 23.70 -2.10 35.35
N ASP A 998 24.45 -2.80 36.22
CA ASP A 998 25.85 -2.45 36.52
C ASP A 998 26.72 -2.47 35.25
N VAL A 999 26.54 -3.47 34.39
CA VAL A 999 27.24 -3.57 33.09
C VAL A 999 26.81 -2.45 32.13
N CYS A 1000 25.50 -2.16 32.06
CA CYS A 1000 24.97 -1.10 31.20
C CYS A 1000 25.48 0.28 31.61
N GLU A 1001 25.50 0.59 32.91
CA GLU A 1001 26.03 1.85 33.45
C GLU A 1001 27.55 1.98 33.21
N LYS A 1002 28.32 0.90 33.46
CA LYS A 1002 29.76 0.84 33.17
C LYS A 1002 30.07 1.15 31.71
N HIS A 1003 29.25 0.64 30.79
CA HIS A 1003 29.49 0.73 29.35
C HIS A 1003 28.68 1.79 28.62
N LYS A 1004 27.80 2.52 29.32
CA LYS A 1004 26.88 3.54 28.80
C LYS A 1004 25.91 3.01 27.73
N LEU A 1005 25.30 1.86 28.02
CA LEU A 1005 24.33 1.20 27.15
C LEU A 1005 22.91 1.51 27.63
N TRP A 1006 21.96 1.58 26.69
CA TRP A 1006 20.54 1.63 27.01
C TRP A 1006 20.06 0.29 27.55
N LEU A 1007 19.49 0.26 28.75
CA LEU A 1007 18.89 -0.93 29.35
C LEU A 1007 17.38 -0.95 29.10
N HIS A 1008 16.95 -1.87 28.24
CA HIS A 1008 15.54 -2.18 28.05
C HIS A 1008 15.18 -3.51 28.71
N ILE A 1009 13.97 -3.57 29.25
CA ILE A 1009 13.42 -4.77 29.86
C ILE A 1009 12.26 -5.27 29.00
N ASP A 1010 12.43 -6.45 28.41
CA ASP A 1010 11.32 -7.16 27.78
C ASP A 1010 10.51 -7.86 28.87
N GLY A 1011 9.57 -7.11 29.45
CA GLY A 1011 8.58 -7.59 30.40
C GLY A 1011 7.26 -7.95 29.75
N SER A 1012 7.24 -8.26 28.45
CA SER A 1012 6.01 -8.56 27.72
C SER A 1012 5.23 -9.69 28.41
N TRP A 1013 5.94 -10.73 28.86
CA TRP A 1013 5.34 -11.85 29.58
C TRP A 1013 5.35 -11.63 31.09
N GLY A 1014 6.53 -11.57 31.71
CA GLY A 1014 6.68 -11.55 33.17
C GLY A 1014 6.67 -10.17 33.84
N GLY A 1015 6.59 -9.07 33.09
CA GLY A 1015 6.50 -7.72 33.66
C GLY A 1015 5.30 -7.49 34.59
N PRO A 1016 4.09 -8.01 34.29
CA PRO A 1016 2.91 -7.84 35.13
C PRO A 1016 3.04 -8.38 36.57
N VAL A 1017 4.04 -9.21 36.89
CA VAL A 1017 4.27 -9.65 38.29
C VAL A 1017 4.53 -8.50 39.26
N ILE A 1018 4.80 -7.29 38.77
CA ILE A 1018 4.91 -6.08 39.58
C ILE A 1018 3.66 -5.80 40.43
N PHE A 1019 2.48 -6.28 39.99
CA PHE A 1019 1.24 -6.17 40.73
C PHE A 1019 1.19 -7.08 41.97
N SER A 1020 1.96 -8.17 41.99
CA SER A 1020 1.97 -9.15 43.08
C SER A 1020 3.01 -8.83 44.14
N ALA A 1021 2.60 -8.65 45.40
CA ALA A 1021 3.54 -8.49 46.50
C ALA A 1021 4.44 -9.73 46.67
N THR A 1022 3.90 -10.92 46.40
CA THR A 1022 4.59 -12.21 46.49
C THR A 1022 5.69 -12.33 45.43
N HIS A 1023 5.42 -11.90 44.19
CA HIS A 1023 6.29 -12.19 43.03
C HIS A 1023 7.05 -10.97 42.46
N LYS A 1024 6.73 -9.73 42.85
CA LYS A 1024 7.40 -8.53 42.34
C LYS A 1024 8.92 -8.50 42.55
N HIS A 1025 9.44 -9.25 43.54
CA HIS A 1025 10.87 -9.38 43.78
C HIS A 1025 11.66 -9.94 42.58
N LYS A 1026 10.98 -10.65 41.66
CA LYS A 1026 11.56 -11.14 40.39
C LYS A 1026 12.00 -10.01 39.45
N LEU A 1027 11.50 -8.79 39.66
CA LEU A 1027 11.86 -7.58 38.92
C LEU A 1027 12.82 -6.68 39.71
N HIS A 1028 13.50 -7.19 40.73
CA HIS A 1028 14.43 -6.38 41.52
C HIS A 1028 15.51 -5.72 40.65
N GLY A 1029 15.67 -4.40 40.77
CA GLY A 1029 16.57 -3.59 39.94
C GLY A 1029 15.90 -2.93 38.72
N ILE A 1030 14.62 -3.20 38.46
CA ILE A 1030 13.87 -2.64 37.32
C ILE A 1030 13.87 -1.11 37.29
N GLU A 1031 13.89 -0.46 38.45
CA GLU A 1031 13.93 0.99 38.58
C GLU A 1031 15.19 1.62 37.96
N ARG A 1032 16.24 0.82 37.67
CA ARG A 1032 17.46 1.24 36.99
C ARG A 1032 17.35 1.19 35.46
N ALA A 1033 16.39 0.47 34.89
CA ALA A 1033 16.20 0.39 33.44
C ALA A 1033 15.77 1.73 32.81
N ASP A 1034 16.06 1.94 31.53
CA ASP A 1034 15.67 3.14 30.78
C ASP A 1034 14.25 3.01 30.20
N SER A 1035 13.87 1.79 29.81
CA SER A 1035 12.51 1.48 29.37
C SER A 1035 12.10 0.02 29.63
N ILE A 1036 10.79 -0.23 29.65
CA ILE A 1036 10.20 -1.57 29.76
C ILE A 1036 9.04 -1.73 28.76
N GLY A 1037 9.04 -2.85 28.04
CA GLY A 1037 7.87 -3.34 27.32
C GLY A 1037 7.01 -4.19 28.25
N VAL A 1038 5.72 -3.88 28.39
CA VAL A 1038 4.78 -4.70 29.17
C VAL A 1038 3.52 -4.96 28.36
N THR A 1039 3.04 -6.20 28.38
CA THR A 1039 1.90 -6.63 27.55
C THR A 1039 0.73 -7.14 28.39
N PRO A 1040 -0.17 -6.24 28.85
CA PRO A 1040 -1.34 -6.61 29.66
C PRO A 1040 -2.23 -7.70 29.07
N HIS A 1041 -2.33 -7.83 27.74
CA HIS A 1041 -3.15 -8.88 27.13
C HIS A 1041 -2.63 -10.31 27.30
N LYS A 1042 -1.47 -10.46 27.96
CA LYS A 1042 -0.94 -11.74 28.36
C LYS A 1042 -1.40 -12.09 29.79
N MET A 1043 -0.57 -11.86 30.81
CA MET A 1043 -0.89 -12.24 32.20
C MET A 1043 -2.09 -11.52 32.82
N LEU A 1044 -2.50 -10.35 32.33
CA LEU A 1044 -3.60 -9.60 32.96
C LEU A 1044 -4.96 -9.87 32.31
N SER A 1045 -5.04 -10.79 31.35
CA SER A 1045 -6.28 -11.17 30.65
C SER A 1045 -7.05 -9.98 30.04
N VAL A 1046 -6.31 -8.92 29.66
CA VAL A 1046 -6.84 -7.78 28.89
C VAL A 1046 -7.00 -8.20 27.42
N PRO A 1047 -7.99 -7.72 26.65
CA PRO A 1047 -8.12 -8.08 25.24
C PRO A 1047 -6.90 -7.72 24.39
N MET A 1048 -6.59 -8.59 23.42
CA MET A 1048 -5.60 -8.33 22.38
C MET A 1048 -6.14 -7.31 21.34
N THR A 1049 -5.36 -6.36 20.84
CA THR A 1049 -4.01 -5.97 21.30
C THR A 1049 -4.07 -5.00 22.47
N CYS A 1050 -3.13 -5.12 23.41
CA CYS A 1050 -2.90 -4.15 24.49
C CYS A 1050 -1.47 -4.32 25.04
N SER A 1051 -0.56 -3.43 24.67
CA SER A 1051 0.83 -3.42 25.12
C SER A 1051 1.26 -1.99 25.39
N PHE A 1052 2.28 -1.80 26.22
CA PHE A 1052 2.86 -0.49 26.52
C PHE A 1052 4.38 -0.54 26.37
N LEU A 1053 4.95 0.57 25.93
CA LEU A 1053 6.35 0.88 26.15
C LEU A 1053 6.41 2.03 27.15
N LEU A 1054 7.03 1.78 28.31
CA LEU A 1054 7.13 2.72 29.41
C LEU A 1054 8.58 3.19 29.56
N GLY A 1055 8.77 4.43 30.00
CA GLY A 1055 10.09 5.02 30.23
C GLY A 1055 10.09 6.00 31.40
N LYS A 1056 11.30 6.30 31.87
CA LYS A 1056 11.54 7.24 32.97
C LYS A 1056 11.24 8.70 32.61
N ASP A 1057 11.42 9.05 31.34
CA ASP A 1057 11.24 10.42 30.85
C ASP A 1057 10.70 10.42 29.41
N MET A 1058 9.41 10.73 29.27
CA MET A 1058 8.73 10.79 27.97
C MET A 1058 9.25 11.89 27.05
N ARG A 1059 9.99 12.87 27.57
CA ARG A 1059 10.66 13.88 26.72
C ARG A 1059 11.79 13.26 25.91
N GLN A 1060 12.44 12.22 26.42
CA GLN A 1060 13.46 11.49 25.65
C GLN A 1060 12.80 10.73 24.49
N PHE A 1061 11.66 10.09 24.75
CA PHE A 1061 10.89 9.39 23.72
C PHE A 1061 10.44 10.38 22.62
N GLN A 1062 9.91 11.53 23.02
CA GLN A 1062 9.54 12.60 22.08
C GLN A 1062 10.73 13.07 21.26
N ARG A 1063 11.85 13.46 21.89
CA ARG A 1063 13.06 13.90 21.15
C ARG A 1063 13.58 12.84 20.19
N ALA A 1064 13.54 11.57 20.61
CA ALA A 1064 13.98 10.46 19.78
C ALA A 1064 13.06 10.22 18.57
N MET A 1065 11.75 10.43 18.70
CA MET A 1065 10.75 10.03 17.70
C MET A 1065 10.18 11.19 16.86
N THR A 1066 10.06 12.39 17.43
CA THR A 1066 9.48 13.55 16.76
C THR A 1066 10.26 13.95 15.52
N LEU A 1067 9.49 14.30 14.49
CA LEU A 1067 9.89 15.02 13.28
C LEU A 1067 8.91 16.18 13.05
N PRO A 1068 9.36 17.33 12.51
CA PRO A 1068 8.45 18.42 12.20
C PRO A 1068 7.44 18.01 11.13
N ALA A 1069 6.18 17.80 11.51
CA ALA A 1069 5.08 17.48 10.60
C ALA A 1069 3.98 18.55 10.73
N GLY A 1070 4.19 19.72 10.10
CA GLY A 1070 3.33 20.90 10.23
C GLY A 1070 1.89 20.75 9.74
N TYR A 1071 1.55 19.64 9.07
CA TYR A 1071 0.17 19.30 8.69
C TYR A 1071 -0.61 18.57 9.79
N LEU A 1072 0.09 18.07 10.82
CA LEU A 1072 -0.48 17.18 11.85
C LEU A 1072 -0.28 17.75 13.24
N PHE A 1073 0.94 18.21 13.55
CA PHE A 1073 1.29 18.78 14.85
C PHE A 1073 1.29 20.30 14.74
N HIS A 1074 0.18 20.91 15.14
CA HIS A 1074 0.05 22.37 15.21
C HIS A 1074 0.59 22.84 16.56
N SER A 1075 1.90 23.06 16.64
CA SER A 1075 2.46 23.78 17.80
C SER A 1075 1.82 25.18 17.87
N PRO A 1076 1.46 25.69 19.07
CA PRO A 1076 0.93 27.04 19.20
C PRO A 1076 1.92 28.04 18.57
N SER A 1077 1.37 29.01 17.84
CA SER A 1077 2.11 30.01 17.06
C SER A 1077 3.11 30.79 17.90
N GLU A 1078 4.16 31.27 17.26
CA GLU A 1078 5.27 32.04 17.87
C GLU A 1078 4.84 33.38 18.50
N ASP A 1079 3.57 33.79 18.37
CA ASP A 1079 3.05 35.03 18.98
C ASP A 1079 3.08 35.02 20.53
N ASP A 1080 3.13 33.84 21.15
CA ASP A 1080 3.27 33.68 22.61
C ASP A 1080 4.75 33.66 23.09
N ALA A 1081 5.73 33.94 22.23
CA ALA A 1081 7.17 33.93 22.55
C ALA A 1081 7.80 35.32 22.74
N SER A 1082 7.00 36.40 22.74
CA SER A 1082 7.46 37.80 22.77
C SER A 1082 8.06 38.29 24.11
N ALA A 1083 8.45 37.40 25.03
CA ALA A 1083 8.95 37.77 26.36
C ALA A 1083 10.27 37.09 26.80
N ALA A 1084 11.20 36.78 25.89
CA ALA A 1084 12.56 36.41 26.28
C ALA A 1084 13.64 36.91 25.30
N ASP A 1085 14.31 37.97 25.76
CA ASP A 1085 15.57 38.60 25.35
C ASP A 1085 16.42 37.92 24.25
N ALA A 1086 16.60 38.65 23.14
CA ALA A 1086 17.42 38.29 21.99
C ALA A 1086 18.83 38.86 22.13
N SER A 1087 19.73 38.13 22.80
CA SER A 1087 21.16 38.50 22.83
C SER A 1087 22.14 37.31 23.00
N THR A 1088 21.84 36.13 22.43
CA THR A 1088 22.84 35.05 22.30
C THR A 1088 22.70 34.25 21.00
N PRO A 1089 23.78 34.06 20.20
CA PRO A 1089 23.76 33.17 19.05
C PRO A 1089 24.20 31.74 19.44
N SER A 1090 23.49 30.69 18.99
CA SER A 1090 24.07 29.39 18.53
C SER A 1090 23.09 28.19 18.50
N THR A 1091 23.36 27.31 17.51
CA THR A 1091 23.07 25.86 17.42
C THR A 1091 21.65 25.35 17.13
N ALA A 1092 21.64 24.27 16.35
CA ALA A 1092 20.50 23.51 15.81
C ALA A 1092 19.72 22.73 16.89
N ASP A 1093 19.37 23.40 17.98
CA ASP A 1093 18.46 22.91 19.00
C ASP A 1093 17.23 23.82 19.00
N ALA A 1094 16.21 23.46 18.23
CA ALA A 1094 14.88 24.02 18.43
C ALA A 1094 14.48 23.71 19.88
N LYS A 1095 14.53 24.73 20.75
CA LYS A 1095 14.14 24.63 22.16
C LYS A 1095 12.66 24.26 22.25
N ILE A 1096 12.37 22.96 22.34
CA ILE A 1096 11.12 22.44 22.87
C ILE A 1096 11.00 23.01 24.29
N ARG A 1097 9.94 23.78 24.58
CA ARG A 1097 9.67 24.33 25.92
C ARG A 1097 9.76 23.17 26.93
N PRO A 1098 10.68 23.22 27.93
CA PRO A 1098 10.92 22.09 28.85
C PRO A 1098 9.71 21.65 29.69
N GLU A 1099 8.65 22.48 29.68
CA GLU A 1099 7.45 22.36 30.51
C GLU A 1099 6.18 22.05 29.70
N ALA A 1100 6.24 21.98 28.37
CA ALA A 1100 5.06 21.68 27.57
C ALA A 1100 4.66 20.20 27.73
N GLU A 1101 3.47 19.96 28.28
CA GLU A 1101 2.93 18.61 28.39
C GLU A 1101 2.67 18.00 27.01
N ILE A 1102 3.13 16.76 26.82
CA ILE A 1102 2.97 16.03 25.56
C ILE A 1102 1.54 15.50 25.49
N TYR A 1103 0.73 16.04 24.58
CA TYR A 1103 -0.66 15.63 24.36
C TYR A 1103 -0.87 14.94 23.01
N ASP A 1104 -0.07 15.29 22.01
CA ASP A 1104 -0.10 14.62 20.70
C ASP A 1104 0.72 13.34 20.76
N LEU A 1105 0.06 12.24 21.08
CA LEU A 1105 0.72 10.97 21.38
C LEU A 1105 1.42 10.31 20.18
N ALA A 1106 1.12 10.74 18.95
CA ALA A 1106 1.85 10.29 17.76
C ALA A 1106 3.32 10.75 17.74
N ASP A 1107 3.68 11.81 18.47
CA ASP A 1107 5.08 12.26 18.58
C ASP A 1107 6.00 11.26 19.32
N LEU A 1108 5.42 10.26 19.98
CA LEU A 1108 6.14 9.30 20.83
C LEU A 1108 6.40 7.95 20.14
N THR A 1109 5.99 7.79 18.88
CA THR A 1109 5.88 6.47 18.23
C THR A 1109 5.99 6.60 16.71
N PRO A 1110 6.45 5.56 15.98
CA PRO A 1110 6.46 5.59 14.52
C PRO A 1110 5.05 5.48 13.90
N GLN A 1111 4.01 5.29 14.71
CA GLN A 1111 2.64 5.03 14.27
C GLN A 1111 1.82 6.32 14.15
N CYS A 1112 1.34 6.62 12.94
CA CYS A 1112 0.38 7.71 12.70
C CYS A 1112 -1.07 7.31 12.97
N GLY A 1113 -1.42 6.03 12.81
CA GLY A 1113 -2.76 5.47 13.10
C GLY A 1113 -2.73 4.57 14.33
N ARG A 1114 -3.46 4.93 15.39
CA ARG A 1114 -3.46 4.21 16.67
C ARG A 1114 -4.85 4.09 17.26
N ARG A 1115 -5.18 2.92 17.80
CA ARG A 1115 -6.40 2.69 18.57
C ARG A 1115 -6.17 3.08 20.03
N GLY A 1116 -7.23 3.48 20.75
CA GLY A 1116 -7.20 3.77 22.18
C GLY A 1116 -7.02 2.54 23.09
N ASP A 1117 -6.08 1.65 22.79
CA ASP A 1117 -5.92 0.34 23.46
C ASP A 1117 -5.63 0.46 24.97
N ALA A 1118 -5.16 1.62 25.44
CA ALA A 1118 -4.97 1.87 26.87
C ALA A 1118 -6.28 1.86 27.68
N LEU A 1119 -7.43 2.15 27.05
CA LEU A 1119 -8.75 2.08 27.68
C LEU A 1119 -9.04 0.67 28.22
N LYS A 1120 -8.56 -0.38 27.54
CA LYS A 1120 -8.80 -1.78 27.91
C LYS A 1120 -8.19 -2.09 29.27
N LEU A 1121 -6.92 -1.69 29.48
CA LEU A 1121 -6.26 -1.82 30.78
C LEU A 1121 -6.88 -0.90 31.81
N ALA A 1122 -7.18 0.36 31.45
CA ALA A 1122 -7.76 1.33 32.38
C ALA A 1122 -9.07 0.82 33.01
N LEU A 1123 -10.01 0.35 32.17
CA LEU A 1123 -11.29 -0.18 32.65
C LEU A 1123 -11.11 -1.48 33.45
N SER A 1124 -10.22 -2.38 33.00
CA SER A 1124 -9.91 -3.60 33.75
C SER A 1124 -9.33 -3.29 35.12
N TRP A 1125 -8.41 -2.31 35.20
CA TRP A 1125 -7.79 -1.89 36.46
C TRP A 1125 -8.80 -1.18 37.38
N ILE A 1126 -9.69 -0.34 36.82
CA ILE A 1126 -10.78 0.27 37.60
C ILE A 1126 -11.71 -0.80 38.18
N TYR A 1127 -12.04 -1.83 37.40
CA TYR A 1127 -12.99 -2.86 37.82
C TYR A 1127 -12.41 -3.87 38.82
N TYR A 1128 -11.21 -4.39 38.55
CA TYR A 1128 -10.57 -5.43 39.39
C TYR A 1128 -9.67 -4.86 40.49
N GLY A 1129 -9.19 -3.62 40.33
CA GLY A 1129 -8.15 -3.05 41.18
C GLY A 1129 -6.80 -3.76 41.03
N SER A 1130 -5.76 -3.19 41.66
CA SER A 1130 -4.44 -3.85 41.72
C SER A 1130 -4.50 -5.19 42.45
N SER A 1131 -5.36 -5.31 43.47
CA SER A 1131 -5.54 -6.54 44.25
C SER A 1131 -6.17 -7.68 43.45
N GLY A 1132 -7.07 -7.37 42.50
CA GLY A 1132 -7.62 -8.37 41.59
C GLY A 1132 -6.56 -8.93 40.63
N PHE A 1133 -5.69 -8.06 40.09
CA PHE A 1133 -4.55 -8.49 39.28
C PHE A 1133 -3.54 -9.30 40.09
N GLU A 1134 -3.19 -8.85 41.29
CA GLU A 1134 -2.34 -9.57 42.25
C GLU A 1134 -2.87 -10.99 42.48
N LYS A 1135 -4.14 -11.12 42.86
CA LYS A 1135 -4.77 -12.43 43.09
C LYS A 1135 -4.71 -13.32 41.85
N SER A 1136 -5.05 -12.78 40.69
CA SER A 1136 -5.00 -13.51 39.41
C SER A 1136 -3.59 -14.03 39.10
N ILE A 1137 -2.56 -13.25 39.40
CA ILE A 1137 -1.16 -13.63 39.21
C ILE A 1137 -0.76 -14.74 40.19
N ASP A 1138 -1.05 -14.56 41.46
CA ASP A 1138 -0.69 -15.51 42.52
C ASP A 1138 -1.41 -16.85 42.33
N ASP A 1139 -2.70 -16.83 41.94
CA ASP A 1139 -3.48 -18.03 41.63
C ASP A 1139 -2.86 -18.83 40.46
N ALA A 1140 -2.40 -18.14 39.40
CA ALA A 1140 -1.73 -18.78 38.27
C ALA A 1140 -0.36 -19.36 38.63
N PHE A 1141 0.44 -18.66 39.46
CA PHE A 1141 1.71 -19.21 39.99
C PHE A 1141 1.48 -20.45 40.87
N SER A 1142 0.42 -20.44 41.68
CA SER A 1142 0.00 -21.59 42.48
C SER A 1142 -0.41 -22.77 41.58
N ALA A 1143 -1.16 -22.52 40.50
CA ALA A 1143 -1.51 -23.52 39.51
C ALA A 1143 -0.27 -24.09 38.79
N ALA A 1144 0.69 -23.25 38.39
CA ALA A 1144 1.94 -23.68 37.76
C ALA A 1144 2.76 -24.58 38.71
N SER A 1145 2.88 -24.17 39.98
CA SER A 1145 3.58 -24.94 41.01
C SER A 1145 2.90 -26.27 41.30
N THR A 1146 1.56 -26.29 41.26
CA THR A 1146 0.76 -27.52 41.40
C THR A 1146 1.03 -28.47 40.23
N LEU A 1147 1.03 -27.97 38.98
CA LEU A 1147 1.33 -28.79 37.80
C LEU A 1147 2.76 -29.33 37.84
N ALA A 1148 3.76 -28.48 38.15
CA ALA A 1148 5.15 -28.91 38.30
C ALA A 1148 5.29 -30.03 39.36
N SER A 1149 4.62 -29.88 40.50
CA SER A 1149 4.61 -30.90 41.55
C SER A 1149 3.89 -32.19 41.15
N LEU A 1150 2.86 -32.13 40.29
CA LEU A 1150 2.18 -33.32 39.76
C LEU A 1150 3.08 -34.08 38.77
N VAL A 1151 3.75 -33.32 37.89
CA VAL A 1151 4.71 -33.84 36.91
C VAL A 1151 5.89 -34.50 37.63
N GLU A 1152 6.49 -33.83 38.63
CA GLU A 1152 7.65 -34.33 39.38
C GLU A 1152 7.34 -35.59 40.21
N LYS A 1153 6.11 -35.72 40.73
CA LYS A 1153 5.68 -36.91 41.50
C LYS A 1153 5.43 -38.15 40.64
N THR A 1154 5.37 -38.00 39.32
CA THR A 1154 4.97 -39.08 38.42
C THR A 1154 6.19 -39.59 37.66
N ASP A 1155 6.63 -40.82 37.95
CA ASP A 1155 7.90 -41.40 37.44
C ASP A 1155 8.07 -41.36 35.92
N ARG A 1156 6.97 -41.27 35.16
CA ARG A 1156 7.00 -41.20 33.70
C ARG A 1156 7.27 -39.80 33.14
N PHE A 1157 7.32 -38.77 33.96
CA PHE A 1157 7.59 -37.42 33.49
C PHE A 1157 8.96 -36.94 33.98
N THR A 1158 9.59 -36.08 33.19
CA THR A 1158 10.86 -35.44 33.55
C THR A 1158 10.67 -33.93 33.50
N LEU A 1159 10.65 -33.29 34.66
CA LEU A 1159 10.48 -31.85 34.77
C LEU A 1159 11.75 -31.14 34.22
N VAL A 1160 11.52 -30.15 33.35
CA VAL A 1160 12.57 -29.26 32.82
C VAL A 1160 12.57 -27.92 33.56
N SER A 1161 11.38 -27.43 33.94
CA SER A 1161 11.24 -26.21 34.75
C SER A 1161 11.73 -26.39 36.18
N GLU A 1162 12.06 -25.29 36.85
CA GLU A 1162 12.26 -25.28 38.31
C GLU A 1162 10.92 -25.60 39.03
N ASN A 1163 10.99 -26.11 40.28
CA ASN A 1163 9.83 -26.25 41.16
C ASN A 1163 10.10 -25.51 42.49
N PRO A 1164 9.40 -24.39 42.78
CA PRO A 1164 8.31 -23.80 41.99
C PRO A 1164 8.80 -23.19 40.66
N PRO A 1165 7.97 -23.20 39.59
CA PRO A 1165 8.31 -22.61 38.30
C PRO A 1165 8.63 -21.11 38.39
N PRO A 1166 9.54 -20.61 37.54
CA PRO A 1166 9.90 -19.19 37.56
C PRO A 1166 8.75 -18.30 37.07
N CYS A 1167 7.82 -18.85 36.26
CA CYS A 1167 6.67 -18.19 35.66
C CYS A 1167 5.50 -19.19 35.44
N TRP A 1168 4.44 -18.82 34.71
CA TRP A 1168 3.23 -19.65 34.59
C TRP A 1168 3.36 -20.85 33.66
N GLN A 1169 4.40 -20.91 32.84
CA GLN A 1169 4.66 -22.07 32.01
C GLN A 1169 5.42 -23.16 32.77
N VAL A 1170 5.05 -24.41 32.51
CA VAL A 1170 5.71 -25.61 33.05
C VAL A 1170 6.19 -26.46 31.88
N CYS A 1171 7.49 -26.74 31.88
CA CYS A 1171 8.17 -27.48 30.83
C CYS A 1171 8.56 -28.87 31.31
N PHE A 1172 8.25 -29.91 30.54
CA PHE A 1172 8.57 -31.29 30.91
C PHE A 1172 8.52 -32.27 29.72
N TYR A 1173 9.23 -33.39 29.85
CA TYR A 1173 9.13 -34.54 28.94
C TYR A 1173 8.16 -35.59 29.49
N TYR A 1174 7.55 -36.36 28.58
CA TYR A 1174 6.92 -37.64 28.90
C TYR A 1174 7.79 -38.80 28.43
N ASN A 1175 8.09 -39.73 29.33
CA ASN A 1175 8.92 -40.92 29.14
C ASN A 1175 10.23 -40.60 28.40
N LYS A 1176 11.00 -39.65 28.94
CA LYS A 1176 12.23 -39.15 28.33
C LYS A 1176 13.21 -40.31 28.09
N GLN A 1177 13.75 -40.38 26.87
CA GLN A 1177 14.76 -41.35 26.46
C GLN A 1177 16.04 -40.63 26.04
N ASP A 1178 17.13 -41.37 25.91
CA ASP A 1178 18.41 -40.87 25.36
C ASP A 1178 18.38 -40.73 23.82
N ASP A 1179 17.20 -40.44 23.24
CA ASP A 1179 16.98 -40.21 21.82
C ASP A 1179 16.07 -38.97 21.61
N ALA A 1180 16.68 -37.87 21.19
CA ALA A 1180 16.01 -36.60 20.95
C ALA A 1180 14.91 -36.69 19.87
N THR A 1181 15.09 -37.51 18.84
CA THR A 1181 14.12 -37.69 17.76
C THR A 1181 12.89 -38.43 18.29
N ARG A 1182 13.09 -39.45 19.12
CA ARG A 1182 12.00 -40.20 19.73
C ARG A 1182 11.23 -39.37 20.76
N ASN A 1183 11.91 -38.59 21.59
CA ASN A 1183 11.26 -37.64 22.50
C ASN A 1183 10.41 -36.64 21.71
N SER A 1184 10.94 -36.10 20.61
CA SER A 1184 10.21 -35.14 19.76
C SER A 1184 8.93 -35.73 19.17
N LYS A 1185 9.02 -36.90 18.54
CA LYS A 1185 7.85 -37.60 17.96
C LYS A 1185 6.81 -37.95 19.03
N THR A 1186 7.25 -38.33 20.22
CA THR A 1186 6.37 -38.67 21.35
C THR A 1186 5.56 -37.45 21.80
N THR A 1187 6.26 -36.34 22.08
CA THR A 1187 5.64 -35.08 22.51
C THR A 1187 4.64 -34.56 21.48
N GLU A 1188 5.02 -34.52 20.20
CA GLU A 1188 4.14 -34.06 19.10
C GLU A 1188 2.87 -34.88 18.96
N ARG A 1189 2.99 -36.22 18.97
CA ARG A 1189 1.84 -37.12 18.82
C ARG A 1189 0.88 -37.00 19.99
N ILE A 1190 1.40 -36.90 21.21
CA ILE A 1190 0.57 -36.72 22.40
C ILE A 1190 -0.13 -35.35 22.33
N ALA A 1191 0.59 -34.27 22.04
CA ALA A 1191 0.00 -32.92 21.94
C ALA A 1191 -1.14 -32.86 20.92
N GLN A 1192 -0.98 -33.49 19.75
CA GLN A 1192 -2.03 -33.58 18.73
C GLN A 1192 -3.28 -34.36 19.20
N LYS A 1193 -3.09 -35.46 19.93
CA LYS A 1193 -4.19 -36.30 20.44
C LYS A 1193 -4.86 -35.76 21.70
N LEU A 1194 -4.31 -34.72 22.32
CA LEU A 1194 -4.94 -34.02 23.45
C LEU A 1194 -6.07 -33.08 23.00
N ILE A 1195 -6.02 -32.55 21.77
CA ILE A 1195 -7.00 -31.58 21.27
C ILE A 1195 -8.43 -32.15 21.31
N PRO A 1196 -8.72 -33.36 20.78
CA PRO A 1196 -10.06 -33.94 20.86
C PRO A 1196 -10.52 -34.27 22.29
N ARG A 1197 -9.60 -34.35 23.25
CA ARG A 1197 -9.89 -34.55 24.68
C ARG A 1197 -10.15 -33.22 25.41
N GLY A 1198 -10.06 -32.10 24.71
CA GLY A 1198 -10.28 -30.77 25.26
C GLY A 1198 -9.06 -30.15 25.92
N PHE A 1199 -7.85 -30.53 25.50
CA PHE A 1199 -6.60 -29.88 25.94
C PHE A 1199 -5.76 -29.46 24.73
N MET A 1200 -5.36 -28.19 24.68
CA MET A 1200 -4.42 -27.64 23.70
C MET A 1200 -3.16 -27.23 24.45
N VAL A 1201 -2.05 -27.91 24.16
CA VAL A 1201 -0.74 -27.66 24.77
C VAL A 1201 0.31 -27.50 23.68
N ASP A 1202 1.28 -26.61 23.90
CA ASP A 1202 2.39 -26.41 22.99
C ASP A 1202 3.57 -27.31 23.34
N TYR A 1203 4.57 -27.31 22.47
CA TYR A 1203 5.88 -27.88 22.76
C TYR A 1203 6.99 -26.95 22.29
N SER A 1204 8.19 -27.14 22.85
CA SER A 1204 9.36 -26.33 22.51
C SER A 1204 10.56 -27.23 22.25
N PRO A 1205 11.50 -26.84 21.35
CA PRO A 1205 12.72 -27.59 21.14
C PRO A 1205 13.64 -27.51 22.36
N GLY A 1206 14.34 -28.60 22.66
CA GLY A 1206 15.38 -28.70 23.68
C GLY A 1206 16.52 -29.62 23.23
N GLU A 1207 17.59 -29.68 24.03
CA GLU A 1207 18.78 -30.48 23.72
C GLU A 1207 18.45 -31.97 23.55
N ASP A 1208 17.53 -32.49 24.37
CA ASP A 1208 17.05 -33.87 24.33
C ASP A 1208 15.76 -34.03 23.50
N GLY A 1209 15.52 -33.15 22.54
CA GLY A 1209 14.32 -33.15 21.70
C GLY A 1209 13.22 -32.22 22.19
N LYS A 1210 12.01 -32.32 21.59
CA LYS A 1210 10.89 -31.45 21.96
C LYS A 1210 10.24 -31.89 23.28
N PHE A 1211 9.98 -30.93 24.16
CA PHE A 1211 9.27 -31.11 25.44
C PHE A 1211 7.97 -30.32 25.47
N PHE A 1212 7.02 -30.72 26.31
CA PHE A 1212 5.78 -29.98 26.50
C PHE A 1212 6.06 -28.63 27.15
N ARG A 1213 5.40 -27.58 26.66
CA ARG A 1213 5.36 -26.27 27.31
C ARG A 1213 3.90 -25.94 27.60
N VAL A 1214 3.48 -26.20 28.83
CA VAL A 1214 2.11 -25.97 29.28
C VAL A 1214 2.02 -24.62 29.95
N VAL A 1215 1.20 -23.70 29.42
CA VAL A 1215 0.97 -22.38 30.01
C VAL A 1215 -0.32 -22.42 30.80
N VAL A 1216 -0.25 -22.32 32.14
CA VAL A 1216 -1.46 -22.23 32.96
C VAL A 1216 -2.00 -20.80 32.96
N ASN A 1217 -3.30 -20.65 33.21
CA ASN A 1217 -3.99 -19.38 33.31
C ASN A 1217 -4.54 -19.17 34.72
N SER A 1218 -4.90 -17.93 35.06
CA SER A 1218 -5.43 -17.59 36.39
C SER A 1218 -6.72 -18.30 36.78
N GLN A 1219 -7.50 -18.75 35.80
CA GLN A 1219 -8.74 -19.48 36.02
C GLN A 1219 -8.55 -21.01 36.00
N THR A 1220 -7.33 -21.50 35.76
CA THR A 1220 -7.05 -22.94 35.66
C THR A 1220 -7.24 -23.60 37.02
N ARG A 1221 -8.21 -24.51 37.11
CA ARG A 1221 -8.52 -25.26 38.34
C ARG A 1221 -7.54 -26.42 38.53
N LYS A 1222 -7.30 -26.80 39.78
CA LYS A 1222 -6.51 -28.00 40.14
C LYS A 1222 -6.97 -29.26 39.40
N GLY A 1223 -8.29 -29.49 39.32
CA GLY A 1223 -8.84 -30.63 38.60
C GLY A 1223 -8.47 -30.64 37.10
N THR A 1224 -8.37 -29.47 36.46
CA THR A 1224 -7.92 -29.37 35.06
C THR A 1224 -6.46 -29.81 34.91
N LEU A 1225 -5.60 -29.46 35.87
CA LEU A 1225 -4.19 -29.88 35.88
C LEU A 1225 -4.04 -31.39 36.07
N GLU A 1226 -4.76 -31.96 37.03
CA GLU A 1226 -4.79 -33.41 37.28
C GLU A 1226 -5.33 -34.15 36.04
N GLY A 1227 -6.37 -33.60 35.42
CA GLY A 1227 -6.96 -34.09 34.18
C GLY A 1227 -5.98 -34.09 33.00
N LEU A 1228 -5.18 -33.03 32.85
CA LEU A 1228 -4.16 -32.95 31.79
C LEU A 1228 -3.10 -34.05 31.94
N VAL A 1229 -2.55 -34.23 33.15
CA VAL A 1229 -1.56 -35.28 33.42
C VAL A 1229 -2.14 -36.65 33.10
N LYS A 1230 -3.37 -36.92 33.55
CA LYS A 1230 -4.09 -38.16 33.24
C LYS A 1230 -4.31 -38.34 31.73
N ALA A 1231 -4.71 -37.30 31.02
CA ALA A 1231 -4.94 -37.35 29.58
C ALA A 1231 -3.65 -37.67 28.81
N ILE A 1232 -2.50 -37.10 29.22
CA ILE A 1232 -1.20 -37.42 28.64
C ILE A 1232 -0.87 -38.91 28.83
N GLU A 1233 -1.05 -39.44 30.03
CA GLU A 1233 -0.79 -40.85 30.32
C GLU A 1233 -1.71 -41.80 29.53
N GLU A 1234 -2.98 -41.47 29.35
CA GLU A 1234 -3.92 -42.29 28.58
C GLU A 1234 -3.63 -42.26 27.09
N VAL A 1235 -3.41 -41.07 26.52
CA VAL A 1235 -3.02 -40.90 25.12
C VAL A 1235 -1.74 -41.68 24.82
N SER A 1236 -0.78 -41.69 25.75
CA SER A 1236 0.46 -42.44 25.57
C SER A 1236 0.23 -43.96 25.39
N LYS A 1237 -0.77 -44.54 26.08
CA LYS A 1237 -1.14 -45.96 25.96
C LYS A 1237 -1.81 -46.26 24.62
N GLU A 1238 -2.55 -45.30 24.07
CA GLU A 1238 -3.25 -45.41 22.79
C GLU A 1238 -2.34 -45.28 21.56
N VAL A 1239 -1.16 -44.67 21.73
CA VAL A 1239 -0.25 -44.38 20.62
C VAL A 1239 0.76 -45.51 20.36
N GLN A 1240 0.82 -46.55 21.21
CA GLN A 1240 1.86 -47.61 21.17
C GLN A 1240 3.26 -47.01 20.91
N LEU A 1241 3.68 -46.12 21.81
CA LEU A 1241 4.96 -45.38 21.75
C LEU A 1241 6.22 -46.25 21.95
#